data_AF-A0AAE2ZKL0-F1
#
_entry.id   AF-A0AAE2ZKL0-F1
#
_cell.length_a   1.000
_cell.length_b   1.000
_cell.length_c   1.000
_cell.angle_alpha   90.00
_cell.angle_beta   90.00
_cell.angle_gamma   90.00
#
_symmetry.space_group_name_H-M   'P 1'
#
loop_
_entity.id
_entity.type
_entity.pdbx_description
1 polymer ?
#
loop_
_entity_poly.entity_id
_entity_poly.type
_entity_poly.pdbx_seq_one_letter_code
_entity_poly.pdbx_strand_id
1 'polypeptide(L)'
;MAETTALSSGSKRSVGNRQSNLRLLMNNRLAAGGLVILVAVVLIALAAPILPLADPDVTDPVNRLLPAFSEGHLLGTDELGRDLLSRLIWGTRVSLAVGLSATVIAAFLGSLIGLVAGYAGGRTDAILMRGIDMVMAFPYILLALAIVAVLGPGLLNALYAIAVVNIPFFARNIRGMALGLSRREFVDAARLSGMSHVRILFGEVLPNVLPVIIITMSTTIGWMILETAGLSFLGLGAQPPQADLGSMLGQGRKVLFTNPHVSIIPGLMIFVLVMSINLLGDGVRDVLDPRLKSGSLTRPVARTAVERAVMPGDLTPHRDAILDVRDLRTEFRIGGEIYKAVGGVDLRVGKGECLGVVGESGSGKSVSAMSIMGLAPTPPGRIVGGVALLDGEDLFSASDERIRMLRGLSVSHVFQDPLSTLHPLFTVGNQLVEAIQAHSRMTGSEARKKAEALLRMVRIPNPAERLKAYPHELSGGMRQRVCIAMALANDADVIIADEPTTALDVTVQAQILSLLDRLRKDNDTGILFITHDFGVVSAICDRVAVMYAGKVVETGATEEILSQPAHPYTAKLIQCVPVLGEPERRFGAISGRPPVVNRLPDGCAFAPRCQKATDECRKTEIAMTELSDGRAVRCIHPLSAREAAA
;
A
#
# COMPACT_ATOMS: atom_id res chain seq x y z
N MET A 1 -27.06 23.42 -47.10
CA MET A 1 -28.20 22.57 -46.71
C MET A 1 -27.71 21.13 -46.74
N ALA A 2 -27.78 20.48 -45.57
CA ALA A 2 -27.62 19.04 -45.32
C ALA A 2 -26.39 18.32 -45.92
N GLU A 3 -25.40 18.04 -45.06
CA GLU A 3 -24.76 16.72 -45.06
C GLU A 3 -24.25 16.42 -43.64
N THR A 4 -24.93 15.46 -43.03
CA THR A 4 -24.84 15.12 -41.61
C THR A 4 -24.18 13.75 -41.50
N THR A 5 -23.10 13.68 -40.71
CA THR A 5 -22.64 12.52 -39.92
C THR A 5 -22.39 11.18 -40.62
N ALA A 6 -21.11 10.87 -40.81
CA ALA A 6 -20.58 9.51 -40.72
C ALA A 6 -19.25 9.53 -39.94
N LEU A 7 -19.34 9.49 -38.60
CA LEU A 7 -18.19 9.26 -37.73
C LEU A 7 -18.31 7.90 -37.07
N SER A 8 -17.45 7.00 -37.57
CA SER A 8 -16.76 5.90 -36.91
C SER A 8 -17.49 5.20 -35.75
N SER A 9 -17.84 3.94 -36.03
CA SER A 9 -18.11 2.87 -35.07
C SER A 9 -17.19 2.92 -33.85
N GLY A 10 -17.79 3.28 -32.70
CA GLY A 10 -17.15 3.17 -31.40
C GLY A 10 -16.84 1.73 -31.06
N SER A 11 -15.57 1.34 -31.21
CA SER A 11 -15.00 0.20 -30.49
C SER A 11 -15.07 0.52 -29.00
N LYS A 12 -16.10 0.03 -28.32
CA LYS A 12 -16.18 -0.08 -26.86
C LYS A 12 -15.03 -0.95 -26.36
N ARG A 13 -13.82 -0.38 -26.21
CA ARG A 13 -12.74 -1.00 -25.46
C ARG A 13 -13.09 -0.91 -23.98
N SER A 14 -13.18 -2.08 -23.37
CA SER A 14 -13.69 -2.34 -22.03
C SER A 14 -13.10 -1.42 -20.96
N VAL A 15 -13.99 -0.82 -20.17
CA VAL A 15 -13.74 -0.25 -18.84
C VAL A 15 -12.79 -1.16 -18.06
N GLY A 16 -11.72 -0.58 -17.52
CA GLY A 16 -10.70 -1.26 -16.74
C GLY A 16 -11.33 -2.14 -15.67
N ASN A 17 -11.18 -3.44 -15.85
CA ASN A 17 -11.78 -4.48 -15.02
C ASN A 17 -11.19 -4.35 -13.60
N ARG A 18 -11.90 -3.69 -12.68
CA ARG A 18 -11.70 -3.83 -11.23
C ARG A 18 -11.58 -5.33 -11.01
N GLN A 19 -10.39 -5.86 -10.69
CA GLN A 19 -10.25 -7.31 -10.60
C GLN A 19 -11.27 -7.76 -9.57
N SER A 20 -12.31 -8.47 -10.04
CA SER A 20 -13.36 -8.98 -9.17
C SER A 20 -12.67 -9.74 -8.04
N ASN A 21 -13.21 -9.67 -6.83
CA ASN A 21 -12.73 -10.48 -5.70
C ASN A 21 -12.59 -11.96 -6.12
N LEU A 22 -13.47 -12.42 -7.01
CA LEU A 22 -13.41 -13.75 -7.63
C LEU A 22 -12.18 -13.95 -8.52
N ARG A 23 -11.80 -12.94 -9.32
CA ARG A 23 -10.62 -13.00 -10.20
C ARG A 23 -9.31 -12.99 -9.41
N LEU A 24 -9.26 -12.23 -8.31
CA LEU A 24 -8.14 -12.25 -7.36
C LEU A 24 -7.99 -13.63 -6.71
N LEU A 25 -9.10 -14.23 -6.26
CA LEU A 25 -9.11 -15.58 -5.69
C LEU A 25 -8.67 -16.63 -6.72
N MET A 26 -9.18 -16.55 -7.96
CA MET A 26 -8.85 -17.48 -9.04
C MET A 26 -7.42 -17.35 -9.56
N ASN A 27 -6.75 -16.22 -9.35
CA ASN A 27 -5.33 -16.07 -9.69
C ASN A 27 -4.43 -16.93 -8.77
N ASN A 28 -4.87 -17.22 -7.54
CA ASN A 28 -4.16 -18.13 -6.64
C ASN A 28 -4.60 -19.58 -6.95
N ARG A 29 -3.77 -20.32 -7.70
CA ARG A 29 -4.08 -21.69 -8.15
C ARG A 29 -4.37 -22.67 -7.01
N LEU A 30 -3.71 -22.50 -5.87
CA LEU A 30 -3.90 -23.37 -4.70
C LEU A 30 -5.25 -23.09 -4.03
N ALA A 31 -5.58 -21.81 -3.82
CA ALA A 31 -6.89 -21.42 -3.28
C ALA A 31 -8.04 -21.81 -4.22
N ALA A 32 -7.86 -21.65 -5.53
CA ALA A 32 -8.83 -22.08 -6.54
C ALA A 32 -9.03 -23.61 -6.52
N GLY A 33 -7.95 -24.38 -6.42
CA GLY A 33 -8.03 -25.84 -6.28
C GLY A 33 -8.77 -26.26 -5.00
N GLY A 34 -8.42 -25.67 -3.86
CA GLY A 34 -9.11 -25.90 -2.58
C GLY A 34 -10.59 -25.55 -2.64
N LEU A 35 -10.96 -24.43 -3.29
CA LEU A 35 -12.35 -24.03 -3.49
C LEU A 35 -13.14 -25.06 -4.30
N VAL A 36 -12.59 -25.53 -5.42
CA VAL A 36 -13.26 -26.51 -6.29
C VAL A 36 -13.53 -27.81 -5.54
N ILE A 37 -12.53 -28.33 -4.82
CA ILE A 37 -12.67 -29.55 -4.04
C ILE A 37 -13.68 -29.36 -2.91
N LEU A 38 -13.60 -28.25 -2.16
CA LEU A 38 -14.53 -27.98 -1.07
C LEU A 38 -15.96 -27.86 -1.58
N VAL A 39 -16.20 -27.15 -2.69
CA VAL A 39 -17.53 -27.01 -3.29
C VAL A 39 -18.06 -28.37 -3.71
N ALA A 40 -17.25 -29.23 -4.35
CA ALA A 40 -17.66 -30.57 -4.71
C ALA A 40 -18.06 -31.40 -3.48
N VAL A 41 -17.24 -31.40 -2.43
CA VAL A 41 -17.52 -32.13 -1.18
C VAL A 41 -18.81 -31.62 -0.50
N VAL A 42 -18.97 -30.29 -0.40
CA VAL A 42 -20.16 -29.67 0.21
C VAL A 42 -21.41 -29.99 -0.60
N LEU A 43 -21.36 -29.91 -1.93
CA LEU A 43 -22.50 -30.23 -2.79
C LEU A 43 -22.92 -31.69 -2.65
N ILE A 44 -21.95 -32.62 -2.63
CA ILE A 44 -22.23 -34.06 -2.42
C ILE A 44 -22.83 -34.30 -1.03
N ALA A 45 -22.27 -33.67 0.01
CA ALA A 45 -22.77 -33.79 1.38
C ALA A 45 -24.18 -33.21 1.56
N LEU A 46 -24.52 -32.11 0.87
CA LEU A 46 -25.86 -31.52 0.88
C LEU A 46 -26.86 -32.33 0.05
N ALA A 47 -26.41 -32.95 -1.04
CA ALA A 47 -27.23 -33.82 -1.89
C ALA A 47 -27.49 -35.21 -1.27
N ALA A 48 -26.83 -35.56 -0.15
CA ALA A 48 -26.97 -36.85 0.52
C ALA A 48 -28.40 -37.38 0.67
N PRO A 49 -29.42 -36.57 1.05
CA PRO A 49 -30.80 -37.04 1.20
C PRO A 49 -31.51 -37.39 -0.12
N ILE A 50 -30.98 -36.92 -1.25
CA ILE A 50 -31.59 -37.05 -2.59
C ILE A 50 -30.83 -38.10 -3.41
N LEU A 51 -29.57 -38.36 -3.07
CA LEU A 51 -28.77 -39.38 -3.73
C LEU A 51 -29.34 -40.79 -3.42
N PRO A 52 -29.33 -41.72 -4.40
CA PRO A 52 -29.80 -43.09 -4.22
C PRO A 52 -28.77 -43.91 -3.42
N LEU A 53 -28.54 -43.51 -2.17
CA LEU A 53 -27.62 -44.16 -1.23
C LEU A 53 -28.41 -45.09 -0.30
N ALA A 54 -27.78 -46.19 0.13
CA ALA A 54 -28.32 -47.01 1.20
C ALA A 54 -28.49 -46.17 2.48
N ASP A 55 -29.42 -46.54 3.35
CA ASP A 55 -29.55 -45.90 4.66
C ASP A 55 -28.24 -46.09 5.45
N PRO A 56 -27.58 -45.02 5.91
CA PRO A 56 -26.28 -45.10 6.58
C PRO A 56 -26.31 -45.88 7.91
N ASP A 57 -27.48 -46.07 8.50
CA ASP A 57 -27.66 -46.67 9.82
C ASP A 57 -28.15 -48.13 9.78
N VAL A 58 -28.57 -48.62 8.60
CA VAL A 58 -29.03 -50.01 8.42
C VAL A 58 -27.87 -51.00 8.49
N THR A 59 -27.96 -51.94 9.43
CA THR A 59 -26.95 -52.98 9.66
C THR A 59 -27.25 -54.25 8.86
N ASP A 60 -26.20 -54.87 8.31
CA ASP A 60 -26.27 -56.16 7.62
C ASP A 60 -25.10 -57.07 8.05
N PRO A 61 -25.25 -57.81 9.16
CA PRO A 61 -24.19 -58.64 9.69
C PRO A 61 -23.66 -59.72 8.72
N VAL A 62 -24.44 -60.10 7.71
CA VAL A 62 -24.05 -61.11 6.69
C VAL A 62 -22.97 -60.54 5.77
N ASN A 63 -23.12 -59.28 5.39
CA ASN A 63 -22.23 -58.56 4.47
C ASN A 63 -21.25 -57.63 5.21
N ARG A 64 -20.73 -58.07 6.38
CA ARG A 64 -19.76 -57.27 7.16
C ARG A 64 -18.35 -57.30 6.56
N LEU A 65 -17.64 -56.18 6.68
CA LEU A 65 -16.22 -56.05 6.27
C LEU A 65 -15.94 -56.45 4.82
N LEU A 66 -16.86 -56.14 3.91
CA LEU A 66 -16.66 -56.33 2.48
C LEU A 66 -15.56 -55.38 1.97
N PRO A 67 -14.63 -55.85 1.13
CA PRO A 67 -13.60 -54.99 0.56
C PRO A 67 -14.19 -53.91 -0.34
N ALA A 68 -13.42 -52.85 -0.60
CA ALA A 68 -13.78 -51.85 -1.59
C ALA A 68 -14.06 -52.49 -2.97
N PHE A 69 -14.99 -51.91 -3.72
CA PHE A 69 -15.47 -52.40 -5.02
C PHE A 69 -16.26 -53.71 -4.99
N SER A 70 -16.83 -54.08 -3.83
CA SER A 70 -17.78 -55.20 -3.75
C SER A 70 -19.13 -54.84 -4.41
N GLU A 71 -19.85 -55.82 -4.95
CA GLU A 71 -21.15 -55.59 -5.59
C GLU A 71 -22.12 -54.91 -4.62
N GLY A 72 -22.73 -53.80 -5.03
CA GLY A 72 -23.62 -52.99 -4.18
C GLY A 72 -22.93 -52.08 -3.17
N HIS A 73 -21.61 -52.22 -2.94
CA HIS A 73 -20.84 -51.49 -1.92
C HIS A 73 -19.52 -50.94 -2.48
N LEU A 74 -19.60 -49.77 -3.14
CA LEU A 74 -18.45 -49.17 -3.84
C LEU A 74 -17.22 -48.98 -2.94
N LEU A 75 -17.43 -48.53 -1.71
CA LEU A 75 -16.36 -48.30 -0.72
C LEU A 75 -16.22 -49.44 0.30
N GLY A 76 -16.96 -50.54 0.13
CA GLY A 76 -17.02 -51.65 1.09
C GLY A 76 -18.00 -51.39 2.24
N THR A 77 -17.95 -52.27 3.24
CA THR A 77 -18.83 -52.21 4.42
C THR A 77 -18.04 -52.21 5.73
N ASP A 78 -18.65 -51.71 6.81
CA ASP A 78 -18.01 -51.69 8.12
C ASP A 78 -18.22 -52.99 8.94
N GLU A 79 -17.80 -52.98 10.21
CA GLU A 79 -17.94 -54.12 11.15
C GLU A 79 -19.39 -54.58 11.36
N LEU A 80 -20.36 -53.69 11.11
CA LEU A 80 -21.79 -53.96 11.23
C LEU A 80 -22.48 -54.17 9.87
N GLY A 81 -21.70 -54.23 8.79
CA GLY A 81 -22.20 -54.38 7.42
C GLY A 81 -22.89 -53.15 6.84
N ARG A 82 -22.65 -51.97 7.42
CA ARG A 82 -23.23 -50.73 6.91
C ARG A 82 -22.40 -50.22 5.74
N ASP A 83 -23.06 -49.64 4.74
CA ASP A 83 -22.41 -49.12 3.54
C ASP A 83 -21.48 -47.94 3.84
N LEU A 84 -20.18 -48.08 3.52
CA LEU A 84 -19.17 -47.10 3.87
C LEU A 84 -19.31 -45.80 3.08
N LEU A 85 -19.80 -45.85 1.83
CA LEU A 85 -20.02 -44.68 0.99
C LEU A 85 -21.14 -43.79 1.54
N SER A 86 -22.28 -44.40 1.88
CA SER A 86 -23.40 -43.69 2.50
C SER A 86 -22.97 -43.06 3.83
N ARG A 87 -22.32 -43.84 4.71
CA ARG A 87 -21.81 -43.32 5.99
C ARG A 87 -20.79 -42.19 5.81
N LEU A 88 -19.93 -42.27 4.79
CA LEU A 88 -18.94 -41.23 4.50
C LEU A 88 -19.61 -39.90 4.13
N ILE A 89 -20.60 -39.94 3.24
CA ILE A 89 -21.29 -38.73 2.76
C ILE A 89 -22.12 -38.10 3.88
N TRP A 90 -22.90 -38.92 4.60
CA TRP A 90 -23.69 -38.45 5.75
C TRP A 90 -22.80 -37.96 6.90
N GLY A 91 -21.72 -38.67 7.19
CA GLY A 91 -20.73 -38.27 8.19
C GLY A 91 -20.04 -36.95 7.83
N THR A 92 -19.69 -36.75 6.56
CA THR A 92 -19.08 -35.49 6.08
C THR A 92 -20.03 -34.31 6.30
N ARG A 93 -21.32 -34.48 6.04
CA ARG A 93 -22.36 -33.47 6.31
C ARG A 93 -22.41 -33.10 7.80
N VAL A 94 -22.37 -34.10 8.69
CA VAL A 94 -22.40 -33.91 10.14
C VAL A 94 -21.14 -33.17 10.62
N SER A 95 -19.95 -33.62 10.22
CA SER A 95 -18.69 -33.00 10.64
C SER A 95 -18.56 -31.56 10.15
N LEU A 96 -19.00 -31.26 8.92
CA LEU A 96 -19.07 -29.90 8.37
C LEU A 96 -20.01 -28.99 9.17
N ALA A 97 -21.22 -29.48 9.46
CA ALA A 97 -22.22 -28.71 10.20
C ALA A 97 -21.69 -28.35 11.60
N VAL A 98 -21.14 -29.32 12.32
CA VAL A 98 -20.62 -29.10 13.67
C VAL A 98 -19.41 -28.17 13.68
N GLY A 99 -18.42 -28.41 12.82
CA GLY A 99 -17.21 -27.57 12.75
C GLY A 99 -17.52 -26.12 12.38
N LEU A 100 -18.41 -25.89 11.42
CA LEU A 100 -18.83 -24.55 11.01
C LEU A 100 -19.65 -23.85 12.12
N SER A 101 -20.61 -24.55 12.72
CA SER A 101 -21.42 -23.99 13.81
C SER A 101 -20.58 -23.63 15.03
N ALA A 102 -19.66 -24.52 15.44
CA ALA A 102 -18.71 -24.25 16.53
C ALA A 102 -17.85 -23.01 16.22
N THR A 103 -17.39 -22.87 14.97
CA THR A 103 -16.57 -21.72 14.55
C THR A 103 -17.37 -20.43 14.64
N VAL A 104 -18.60 -20.42 14.15
CA VAL A 104 -19.46 -19.23 14.18
C VAL A 104 -19.75 -18.80 15.63
N ILE A 105 -20.05 -19.75 16.52
CA ILE A 105 -20.30 -19.47 17.94
C ILE A 105 -19.05 -18.90 18.61
N ALA A 106 -17.90 -19.56 18.45
CA ALA A 106 -16.63 -19.14 19.03
C ALA A 106 -16.18 -17.78 18.48
N ALA A 107 -16.32 -17.57 17.16
CA ALA A 107 -16.01 -16.31 16.51
C ALA A 107 -16.92 -15.20 17.02
N PHE A 108 -18.23 -15.42 17.11
CA PHE A 108 -19.15 -14.39 17.61
C PHE A 108 -18.84 -13.98 19.05
N LEU A 109 -18.76 -14.94 19.97
CA LEU A 109 -18.53 -14.68 21.39
C LEU A 109 -17.12 -14.12 21.64
N GLY A 110 -16.10 -14.73 21.03
CA GLY A 110 -14.72 -14.28 21.15
C GLY A 110 -14.49 -12.90 20.54
N SER A 111 -15.07 -12.63 19.36
CA SER A 111 -14.99 -11.30 18.74
C SER A 111 -15.63 -10.23 19.61
N LEU A 112 -16.79 -10.51 20.20
CA LEU A 112 -17.47 -9.59 21.08
C LEU A 112 -16.61 -9.26 22.32
N ILE A 113 -16.05 -10.28 22.97
CA ILE A 113 -15.15 -10.12 24.13
C ILE A 113 -13.91 -9.32 23.73
N GLY A 114 -13.24 -9.68 22.63
CA GLY A 114 -12.02 -9.04 22.18
C GLY A 114 -12.22 -7.58 21.78
N LEU A 115 -13.32 -7.29 21.08
CA LEU A 115 -13.68 -5.95 20.64
C LEU A 115 -13.98 -5.04 21.83
N VAL A 116 -14.77 -5.51 22.80
CA VAL A 116 -15.08 -4.76 24.02
C VAL A 116 -13.81 -4.54 24.86
N ALA A 117 -12.99 -5.57 25.05
CA ALA A 117 -11.75 -5.48 25.82
C ALA A 117 -10.76 -4.48 25.19
N GLY A 118 -10.52 -4.58 23.88
CA GLY A 118 -9.57 -3.71 23.17
C GLY A 118 -10.04 -2.26 23.03
N TYR A 119 -11.36 -2.02 22.97
CA TYR A 119 -11.91 -0.67 22.91
C TYR A 119 -12.01 0.03 24.28
N ALA A 120 -12.53 -0.67 25.29
CA ALA A 120 -12.74 -0.09 26.62
C ALA A 120 -11.41 0.12 27.36
N GLY A 121 -10.44 -0.79 27.18
CA GLY A 121 -9.16 -0.73 27.87
C GLY A 121 -9.27 -0.84 29.40
N GLY A 122 -8.17 -0.56 30.09
CA GLY A 122 -8.13 -0.40 31.54
C GLY A 122 -8.63 -1.63 32.32
N ARG A 123 -9.56 -1.40 33.26
CA ARG A 123 -10.10 -2.46 34.14
C ARG A 123 -10.96 -3.47 33.39
N THR A 124 -11.78 -3.03 32.43
CA THR A 124 -12.66 -3.91 31.65
C THR A 124 -11.84 -4.90 30.83
N ASP A 125 -10.78 -4.40 30.18
CA ASP A 125 -9.83 -5.23 29.46
C ASP A 125 -9.18 -6.26 30.39
N ALA A 126 -8.66 -5.82 31.54
CA ALA A 126 -8.00 -6.71 32.49
C ALA A 126 -8.91 -7.81 33.03
N ILE A 127 -10.19 -7.52 33.33
CA ILE A 127 -11.14 -8.51 33.84
C ILE A 127 -11.48 -9.54 32.76
N LEU A 128 -11.84 -9.08 31.55
CA LEU A 128 -12.20 -9.96 30.45
C LEU A 128 -11.02 -10.85 30.04
N MET A 129 -9.82 -10.27 29.91
CA MET A 129 -8.64 -11.03 29.52
C MET A 129 -8.16 -11.99 30.60
N ARG A 130 -8.33 -11.68 31.89
CA ARG A 130 -8.05 -12.66 32.94
C ARG A 130 -8.93 -13.90 32.82
N GLY A 131 -10.21 -13.74 32.49
CA GLY A 131 -11.09 -14.88 32.23
C GLY A 131 -10.62 -15.72 31.04
N ILE A 132 -10.25 -15.05 29.95
CA ILE A 132 -9.69 -15.69 28.75
C ILE A 132 -8.37 -16.42 29.05
N ASP A 133 -7.46 -15.78 29.78
CA ASP A 133 -6.17 -16.34 30.16
C ASP A 133 -6.33 -17.53 31.11
N MET A 134 -7.35 -17.51 31.99
CA MET A 134 -7.69 -18.65 32.85
C MET A 134 -8.14 -19.86 32.03
N VAL A 135 -8.98 -19.67 31.01
CA VAL A 135 -9.40 -20.76 30.10
C VAL A 135 -8.19 -21.33 29.36
N MET A 136 -7.27 -20.47 28.92
CA MET A 136 -6.06 -20.87 28.19
C MET A 136 -4.97 -21.50 29.06
N ALA A 137 -5.07 -21.43 30.39
CA ALA A 137 -4.17 -22.14 31.28
C ALA A 137 -4.34 -23.66 31.14
N PHE A 138 -5.49 -24.12 30.67
CA PHE A 138 -5.76 -25.53 30.40
C PHE A 138 -5.41 -25.89 28.95
N PRO A 139 -4.76 -27.04 28.70
CA PRO A 139 -4.62 -27.57 27.35
C PRO A 139 -5.99 -27.78 26.70
N TYR A 140 -6.17 -27.25 25.48
CA TYR A 140 -7.47 -27.14 24.82
C TYR A 140 -8.22 -28.48 24.68
N ILE A 141 -7.53 -29.56 24.28
CA ILE A 141 -8.12 -30.91 24.21
C ILE A 141 -8.57 -31.41 25.58
N LEU A 142 -7.76 -31.20 26.63
CA LEU A 142 -8.11 -31.67 27.98
C LEU A 142 -9.33 -30.92 28.52
N LEU A 143 -9.41 -29.62 28.26
CA LEU A 143 -10.57 -28.81 28.63
C LEU A 143 -11.82 -29.25 27.85
N ALA A 144 -11.69 -29.51 26.55
CA ALA A 144 -12.80 -30.02 25.73
C ALA A 144 -13.30 -31.38 26.27
N LEU A 145 -12.39 -32.30 26.57
CA LEU A 145 -12.72 -33.61 27.15
C LEU A 145 -13.41 -33.46 28.52
N ALA A 146 -12.91 -32.58 29.38
CA ALA A 146 -13.53 -32.33 30.69
C ALA A 146 -14.94 -31.76 30.55
N ILE A 147 -15.16 -30.81 29.64
CA ILE A 147 -16.49 -30.23 29.37
C ILE A 147 -17.45 -31.32 28.87
N VAL A 148 -17.03 -32.16 27.91
CA VAL A 148 -17.88 -33.24 27.41
C VAL A 148 -18.11 -34.32 28.46
N ALA A 149 -17.13 -34.64 29.30
CA ALA A 149 -17.30 -35.58 30.40
C ALA A 149 -18.37 -35.12 31.41
N VAL A 150 -18.49 -33.81 31.64
CA VAL A 150 -19.52 -33.21 32.50
C VAL A 150 -20.88 -33.14 31.79
N LEU A 151 -20.92 -32.73 30.53
CA LEU A 151 -22.17 -32.58 29.76
C LEU A 151 -22.73 -33.92 29.28
N GLY A 152 -21.92 -34.98 29.27
CA GLY A 152 -22.21 -36.27 28.68
C GLY A 152 -21.84 -36.34 27.19
N PRO A 153 -21.60 -37.56 26.66
CA PRO A 153 -21.24 -37.76 25.26
C PRO A 153 -22.39 -37.37 24.32
N GLY A 154 -22.06 -36.75 23.19
CA GLY A 154 -23.05 -36.37 22.21
C GLY A 154 -22.57 -35.24 21.29
N LEU A 155 -23.17 -35.16 20.10
CA LEU A 155 -22.76 -34.22 19.05
C LEU A 155 -22.89 -32.75 19.49
N LEU A 156 -24.01 -32.38 20.10
CA LEU A 156 -24.27 -31.02 20.57
C LEU A 156 -23.35 -30.64 21.74
N ASN A 157 -23.08 -31.56 22.65
CA ASN A 157 -22.22 -31.33 23.80
C ASN A 157 -20.75 -31.16 23.35
N ALA A 158 -20.30 -31.98 22.39
CA ALA A 158 -18.99 -31.83 21.77
C ALA A 158 -18.86 -30.48 21.03
N LEU A 159 -19.90 -30.05 20.30
CA LEU A 159 -19.96 -28.75 19.65
C LEU A 159 -19.77 -27.61 20.66
N TYR A 160 -20.51 -27.61 21.77
CA TYR A 160 -20.37 -26.57 22.79
C TYR A 160 -18.99 -26.58 23.46
N ALA A 161 -18.45 -27.76 23.75
CA ALA A 161 -17.11 -27.90 24.32
C ALA A 161 -16.04 -27.27 23.40
N ILE A 162 -16.06 -27.61 22.12
CA ILE A 162 -15.13 -27.09 21.11
C ILE A 162 -15.29 -25.57 20.95
N ALA A 163 -16.53 -25.09 20.88
CA ALA A 163 -16.79 -23.66 20.74
C ALA A 163 -16.21 -22.86 21.93
N VAL A 164 -16.50 -23.29 23.17
CA VAL A 164 -16.03 -22.61 24.39
C VAL A 164 -14.50 -22.59 24.47
N VAL A 165 -13.86 -23.71 24.19
CA VAL A 165 -12.39 -23.84 24.21
C VAL A 165 -11.71 -22.92 23.20
N ASN A 166 -12.39 -22.59 22.10
CA ASN A 166 -11.84 -21.76 21.04
C ASN A 166 -12.16 -20.25 21.13
N ILE A 167 -13.10 -19.84 21.99
CA ILE A 167 -13.41 -18.41 22.25
C ILE A 167 -12.13 -17.58 22.54
N PRO A 168 -11.17 -18.05 23.35
CA PRO A 168 -9.93 -17.32 23.63
C PRO A 168 -9.10 -16.89 22.41
N PHE A 169 -9.01 -17.74 21.38
CA PHE A 169 -8.21 -17.44 20.19
C PHE A 169 -8.78 -16.24 19.42
N PHE A 170 -10.10 -16.22 19.24
CA PHE A 170 -10.79 -15.07 18.65
C PHE A 170 -10.68 -13.82 19.52
N ALA A 171 -10.93 -13.96 20.83
CA ALA A 171 -10.87 -12.83 21.77
C ALA A 171 -9.51 -12.14 21.78
N ARG A 172 -8.40 -12.91 21.80
CA ARG A 172 -7.05 -12.33 21.85
C ARG A 172 -6.66 -11.66 20.53
N ASN A 173 -6.91 -12.31 19.39
CA ASN A 173 -6.58 -11.74 18.07
C ASN A 173 -7.33 -10.43 17.81
N ILE A 174 -8.62 -10.40 18.14
CA ILE A 174 -9.49 -9.25 17.88
C ILE A 174 -9.21 -8.12 18.85
N ARG A 175 -8.90 -8.43 20.11
CA ARG A 175 -8.42 -7.44 21.09
C ARG A 175 -7.18 -6.70 20.58
N GLY A 176 -6.18 -7.43 20.07
CA GLY A 176 -4.93 -6.83 19.58
C GLY A 176 -5.18 -5.79 18.50
N MET A 177 -6.06 -6.10 17.54
CA MET A 177 -6.47 -5.18 16.47
C MET A 177 -7.32 -4.01 16.99
N ALA A 178 -8.32 -4.29 17.83
CA ALA A 178 -9.21 -3.28 18.39
C ALA A 178 -8.44 -2.25 19.23
N LEU A 179 -7.42 -2.69 20.00
CA LEU A 179 -6.56 -1.81 20.80
C LEU A 179 -5.72 -0.87 19.91
N GLY A 180 -5.24 -1.36 18.76
CA GLY A 180 -4.48 -0.54 17.81
C GLY A 180 -5.35 0.48 17.07
N LEU A 181 -6.60 0.13 16.79
CA LEU A 181 -7.55 1.01 16.11
C LEU A 181 -8.18 2.04 17.06
N SER A 182 -8.44 1.68 18.32
CA SER A 182 -9.09 2.54 19.31
C SER A 182 -8.29 3.79 19.69
N ARG A 183 -7.02 3.87 19.28
CA ARG A 183 -6.08 4.99 19.49
C ARG A 183 -5.79 5.78 18.21
N ARG A 184 -6.56 5.59 17.14
CA ARG A 184 -6.39 6.30 15.87
C ARG A 184 -7.20 7.60 15.87
N GLU A 185 -6.71 8.60 15.15
CA GLU A 185 -7.30 9.94 15.06
C GLU A 185 -8.78 9.95 14.62
N PHE A 186 -9.20 9.01 13.76
CA PHE A 186 -10.60 8.93 13.32
C PHE A 186 -11.55 8.50 14.46
N VAL A 187 -11.07 7.69 15.42
CA VAL A 187 -11.86 7.30 16.60
C VAL A 187 -11.97 8.47 17.57
N ASP A 188 -10.90 9.26 17.72
CA ASP A 188 -10.93 10.48 18.54
C ASP A 188 -11.86 11.53 17.92
N ALA A 189 -11.85 11.69 16.60
CA ALA A 189 -12.81 12.53 15.90
C ALA A 189 -14.26 12.07 16.11
N ALA A 190 -14.53 10.75 16.05
CA ALA A 190 -15.86 10.20 16.32
C ALA A 190 -16.32 10.49 17.76
N ARG A 191 -15.43 10.39 18.76
CA ARG A 191 -15.72 10.75 20.17
C ARG A 191 -16.03 12.23 20.31
N LEU A 192 -15.22 13.09 19.72
CA LEU A 192 -15.41 14.55 19.75
C LEU A 192 -16.70 14.99 19.04
N SER A 193 -17.16 14.23 18.05
CA SER A 193 -18.45 14.46 17.36
C SER A 193 -19.68 14.03 18.18
N GLY A 194 -19.48 13.49 19.39
CA GLY A 194 -20.57 13.10 20.30
C GLY A 194 -21.16 11.71 20.04
N MET A 195 -20.48 10.85 19.27
CA MET A 195 -20.94 9.48 19.07
C MET A 195 -20.86 8.65 20.35
N SER A 196 -21.87 7.79 20.58
CA SER A 196 -21.85 6.85 21.71
C SER A 196 -20.79 5.77 21.53
N HIS A 197 -20.27 5.23 22.64
CA HIS A 197 -19.28 4.16 22.63
C HIS A 197 -19.72 2.93 21.83
N VAL A 198 -21.01 2.56 21.90
CA VAL A 198 -21.57 1.44 21.12
C VAL A 198 -21.55 1.75 19.62
N ARG A 199 -21.92 2.99 19.24
CA ARG A 199 -21.92 3.40 17.83
C ARG A 199 -20.51 3.44 17.25
N ILE A 200 -19.53 3.91 18.02
CA ILE A 200 -18.12 3.88 17.62
C ILE A 200 -17.65 2.43 17.47
N LEU A 201 -17.99 1.56 18.42
CA LEU A 201 -17.56 0.17 18.42
C LEU A 201 -18.07 -0.59 17.19
N PHE A 202 -19.37 -0.49 16.90
CA PHE A 202 -20.00 -1.23 15.79
C PHE A 202 -19.95 -0.49 14.44
N GLY A 203 -19.84 0.83 14.44
CA GLY A 203 -19.81 1.66 13.23
C GLY A 203 -18.41 1.97 12.71
N GLU A 204 -17.44 2.20 13.59
CA GLU A 204 -16.08 2.62 13.21
C GLU A 204 -15.05 1.50 13.43
N VAL A 205 -15.10 0.81 14.57
CA VAL A 205 -14.07 -0.19 14.91
C VAL A 205 -14.36 -1.54 14.25
N LEU A 206 -15.56 -2.09 14.41
CA LEU A 206 -15.92 -3.43 13.91
C LEU A 206 -15.69 -3.59 12.39
N PRO A 207 -16.08 -2.65 11.50
CA PRO A 207 -15.85 -2.81 10.07
C PRO A 207 -14.37 -2.91 9.70
N ASN A 208 -13.50 -2.25 10.46
CA ASN A 208 -12.05 -2.29 10.26
C ASN A 208 -11.40 -3.57 10.84
N VAL A 209 -12.07 -4.26 11.76
CA VAL A 209 -11.61 -5.54 12.33
C VAL A 209 -12.23 -6.75 11.61
N LEU A 210 -13.36 -6.58 10.94
CA LEU A 210 -14.10 -7.64 10.25
C LEU A 210 -13.25 -8.48 9.29
N PRO A 211 -12.31 -7.92 8.49
CA PRO A 211 -11.41 -8.72 7.66
C PRO A 211 -10.58 -9.74 8.49
N VAL A 212 -10.10 -9.33 9.66
CA VAL A 212 -9.32 -10.20 10.56
C VAL A 212 -10.20 -11.30 11.16
N ILE A 213 -11.47 -10.99 11.47
CA ILE A 213 -12.44 -11.99 11.95
C ILE A 213 -12.64 -13.06 10.88
N ILE A 214 -12.90 -12.65 9.63
CA ILE A 214 -13.14 -13.57 8.51
C ILE A 214 -11.89 -14.43 8.25
N ILE A 215 -10.70 -13.83 8.26
CA ILE A 215 -9.44 -14.56 8.08
C ILE A 215 -9.27 -15.60 9.20
N THR A 216 -9.44 -15.20 10.46
CA THR A 216 -9.31 -16.09 11.62
C THR A 216 -10.33 -17.22 11.55
N MET A 217 -11.59 -16.93 11.18
CA MET A 217 -12.60 -17.97 10.99
C MET A 217 -12.15 -18.96 9.92
N SER A 218 -11.72 -18.49 8.75
CA SER A 218 -11.37 -19.35 7.62
C SER A 218 -10.23 -20.33 7.94
N THR A 219 -9.25 -19.92 8.74
CA THR A 219 -8.13 -20.79 9.16
C THR A 219 -8.48 -21.69 10.34
N THR A 220 -9.51 -21.36 11.13
CA THR A 220 -9.86 -22.10 12.35
C THR A 220 -10.89 -23.21 12.08
N ILE A 221 -11.72 -23.10 11.03
CA ILE A 221 -12.72 -24.14 10.68
C ILE A 221 -12.05 -25.51 10.50
N GLY A 222 -10.89 -25.57 9.83
CA GLY A 222 -10.16 -26.82 9.64
C GLY A 222 -9.73 -27.47 10.97
N TRP A 223 -9.25 -26.67 11.92
CA TRP A 223 -8.91 -27.14 13.26
C TRP A 223 -10.13 -27.64 14.03
N MET A 224 -11.25 -26.92 13.98
CA MET A 224 -12.48 -27.34 14.66
C MET A 224 -13.07 -28.65 14.12
N ILE A 225 -12.97 -28.88 12.81
CA ILE A 225 -13.37 -30.16 12.21
C ILE A 225 -12.47 -31.28 12.75
N LEU A 226 -11.16 -31.05 12.83
CA LEU A 226 -10.21 -32.02 13.36
C LEU A 226 -10.45 -32.31 14.86
N GLU A 227 -10.74 -31.28 15.65
CA GLU A 227 -11.10 -31.41 17.08
C GLU A 227 -12.40 -32.21 17.27
N THR A 228 -13.42 -31.92 16.46
CA THR A 228 -14.69 -32.66 16.46
C THR A 228 -14.45 -34.13 16.14
N ALA A 229 -13.70 -34.41 15.07
CA ALA A 229 -13.36 -35.77 14.69
C ALA A 229 -12.54 -36.47 15.79
N GLY A 230 -11.64 -35.76 16.47
CA GLY A 230 -10.87 -36.27 17.61
C GLY A 230 -11.73 -36.66 18.82
N LEU A 231 -12.70 -35.81 19.21
CA LEU A 231 -13.63 -36.13 20.30
C LEU A 231 -14.56 -37.29 19.94
N SER A 232 -15.07 -37.33 18.71
CA SER A 232 -15.85 -38.46 18.21
C SER A 232 -15.04 -39.76 18.14
N PHE A 233 -13.77 -39.69 17.75
CA PHE A 233 -12.85 -40.84 17.74
C PHE A 233 -12.64 -41.43 19.14
N LEU A 234 -12.63 -40.58 20.17
CA LEU A 234 -12.54 -40.98 21.58
C LEU A 234 -13.90 -41.46 22.17
N GLY A 235 -14.97 -41.49 21.37
CA GLY A 235 -16.30 -41.94 21.81
C GLY A 235 -17.12 -40.87 22.55
N LEU A 236 -16.67 -39.61 22.56
CA LEU A 236 -17.31 -38.50 23.28
C LEU A 236 -18.18 -37.63 22.37
N GLY A 237 -18.06 -37.79 21.04
CA GLY A 237 -18.86 -37.11 20.03
C GLY A 237 -20.12 -37.88 19.62
N ALA A 238 -20.31 -38.07 18.31
CA ALA A 238 -21.49 -38.75 17.75
C ALA A 238 -21.64 -40.17 18.30
N GLN A 239 -22.86 -40.53 18.73
CA GLN A 239 -23.17 -41.85 19.30
C GLN A 239 -23.82 -42.75 18.24
N PRO A 240 -23.53 -44.06 18.23
CA PRO A 240 -24.21 -45.01 17.34
C PRO A 240 -25.74 -44.91 17.46
N PRO A 241 -26.49 -44.99 16.35
CA PRO A 241 -26.04 -45.39 15.01
C PRO A 241 -25.39 -44.27 14.17
N GLN A 242 -25.53 -43.00 14.58
CA GLN A 242 -25.20 -41.81 13.80
C GLN A 242 -23.79 -41.85 13.17
N ALA A 243 -23.72 -41.55 11.88
CA ALA A 243 -22.48 -41.42 11.14
C ALA A 243 -21.81 -40.05 11.38
N ASP A 244 -20.53 -40.06 11.75
CA ASP A 244 -19.63 -38.91 11.81
C ASP A 244 -18.22 -39.39 11.42
N LEU A 245 -17.43 -38.55 10.75
CA LEU A 245 -16.12 -38.95 10.24
C LEU A 245 -15.18 -39.44 11.36
N GLY A 246 -15.24 -38.83 12.55
CA GLY A 246 -14.43 -39.23 13.69
C GLY A 246 -14.88 -40.55 14.33
N SER A 247 -16.19 -40.77 14.45
CA SER A 247 -16.73 -42.02 15.01
C SER A 247 -16.49 -43.21 14.07
N MET A 248 -16.55 -42.98 12.75
CA MET A 248 -16.16 -43.97 11.74
C MET A 248 -14.69 -44.36 11.85
N LEU A 249 -13.80 -43.37 11.98
CA LEU A 249 -12.36 -43.62 12.18
C LEU A 249 -12.08 -44.39 13.49
N GLY A 250 -12.80 -44.05 14.56
CA GLY A 250 -12.68 -44.72 15.86
C GLY A 250 -13.13 -46.19 15.83
N GLN A 251 -14.20 -46.49 15.08
CA GLN A 251 -14.67 -47.86 14.84
C GLN A 251 -13.68 -48.64 13.98
N GLY A 252 -13.26 -48.07 12.84
CA GLY A 252 -12.32 -48.69 11.92
C GLY A 252 -10.96 -49.04 12.56
N ARG A 253 -10.55 -48.33 13.62
CA ARG A 253 -9.30 -48.60 14.36
C ARG A 253 -9.16 -50.06 14.78
N LYS A 254 -10.27 -50.71 15.16
CA LYS A 254 -10.27 -52.10 15.64
C LYS A 254 -9.92 -53.11 14.54
N VAL A 255 -10.26 -52.78 13.29
CA VAL A 255 -10.03 -53.61 12.10
C VAL A 255 -8.95 -53.05 11.18
N LEU A 256 -8.16 -52.07 11.62
CA LEU A 256 -7.17 -51.39 10.78
C LEU A 256 -6.17 -52.35 10.11
N PHE A 257 -5.74 -53.39 10.83
CA PHE A 257 -4.77 -54.35 10.32
C PHE A 257 -5.37 -55.39 9.36
N THR A 258 -6.68 -55.67 9.46
CA THR A 258 -7.35 -56.69 8.66
C THR A 258 -8.11 -56.09 7.48
N ASN A 259 -8.75 -54.94 7.69
CA ASN A 259 -9.55 -54.21 6.71
C ASN A 259 -9.22 -52.71 6.79
N PRO A 260 -8.05 -52.30 6.24
CA PRO A 260 -7.55 -50.94 6.39
C PRO A 260 -8.46 -49.88 5.75
N HIS A 261 -9.23 -50.23 4.71
CA HIS A 261 -10.12 -49.32 4.00
C HIS A 261 -11.18 -48.67 4.92
N VAL A 262 -11.67 -49.39 5.93
CA VAL A 262 -12.67 -48.90 6.91
C VAL A 262 -12.16 -47.68 7.69
N SER A 263 -10.84 -47.59 7.93
CA SER A 263 -10.21 -46.43 8.60
C SER A 263 -9.64 -45.40 7.62
N ILE A 264 -9.00 -45.86 6.53
CA ILE A 264 -8.31 -44.98 5.59
C ILE A 264 -9.28 -44.03 4.88
N ILE A 265 -10.47 -44.52 4.51
CA ILE A 265 -11.47 -43.74 3.76
C ILE A 265 -11.99 -42.53 4.55
N PRO A 266 -12.51 -42.66 5.79
CA PRO A 266 -12.91 -41.49 6.57
C PRO A 266 -11.71 -40.58 6.92
N GLY A 267 -10.52 -41.15 7.18
CA GLY A 267 -9.31 -40.36 7.41
C GLY A 267 -8.89 -39.50 6.21
N LEU A 268 -8.96 -40.06 4.99
CA LEU A 268 -8.67 -39.34 3.76
C LEU A 268 -9.69 -38.23 3.51
N MET A 269 -10.97 -38.46 3.82
CA MET A 269 -12.00 -37.43 3.70
C MET A 269 -11.74 -36.26 4.66
N ILE A 270 -11.38 -36.53 5.93
CA ILE A 270 -10.98 -35.49 6.88
C ILE A 270 -9.78 -34.70 6.34
N PHE A 271 -8.76 -35.39 5.83
CA PHE A 271 -7.58 -34.75 5.24
C PHE A 271 -7.96 -33.82 4.08
N VAL A 272 -8.70 -34.33 3.09
CA VAL A 272 -9.14 -33.56 1.91
C VAL A 272 -9.96 -32.35 2.34
N LEU A 273 -10.89 -32.52 3.29
CA LEU A 273 -11.76 -31.46 3.77
C LEU A 273 -10.96 -30.34 4.46
N VAL A 274 -10.11 -30.71 5.44
CA VAL A 274 -9.29 -29.74 6.19
C VAL A 274 -8.30 -29.03 5.26
N MET A 275 -7.66 -29.75 4.34
CA MET A 275 -6.72 -29.13 3.40
C MET A 275 -7.43 -28.12 2.48
N SER A 276 -8.60 -28.50 1.94
CA SER A 276 -9.37 -27.64 1.04
C SER A 276 -9.84 -26.35 1.72
N ILE A 277 -10.27 -26.44 2.99
CA ILE A 277 -10.69 -25.28 3.79
C ILE A 277 -9.51 -24.36 4.10
N ASN A 278 -8.36 -24.93 4.50
CA ASN A 278 -7.16 -24.13 4.80
C ASN A 278 -6.62 -23.40 3.55
N LEU A 279 -6.54 -24.08 2.40
CA LEU A 279 -6.12 -23.46 1.13
C LEU A 279 -7.09 -22.35 0.69
N LEU A 280 -8.39 -22.56 0.88
CA LEU A 280 -9.39 -21.52 0.61
C LEU A 280 -9.22 -20.33 1.56
N GLY A 281 -8.95 -20.58 2.84
CA GLY A 281 -8.73 -19.54 3.85
C GLY A 281 -7.57 -18.61 3.51
N ASP A 282 -6.44 -19.16 3.02
CA ASP A 282 -5.32 -18.37 2.52
C ASP A 282 -5.73 -17.48 1.32
N GLY A 283 -6.53 -18.01 0.40
CA GLY A 283 -7.08 -17.21 -0.70
C GLY A 283 -8.03 -16.09 -0.25
N VAL A 284 -8.89 -16.35 0.75
CA VAL A 284 -9.78 -15.35 1.33
C VAL A 284 -8.97 -14.23 2.01
N ARG A 285 -7.87 -14.60 2.69
CA ARG A 285 -6.93 -13.63 3.28
C ARG A 285 -6.31 -12.72 2.22
N ASP A 286 -5.85 -13.28 1.10
CA ASP A 286 -5.27 -12.49 0.01
C ASP A 286 -6.30 -11.51 -0.58
N VAL A 287 -7.55 -11.93 -0.76
CA VAL A 287 -8.62 -11.08 -1.32
C VAL A 287 -9.00 -9.93 -0.38
N LEU A 288 -8.90 -10.16 0.93
CA LEU A 288 -9.25 -9.18 1.96
C LEU A 288 -8.11 -8.24 2.34
N ASP A 289 -6.87 -8.51 1.91
CA ASP A 289 -5.74 -7.62 2.15
C ASP A 289 -5.86 -6.33 1.29
N PRO A 290 -6.04 -5.15 1.92
CA PRO A 290 -6.22 -3.89 1.21
C PRO A 290 -4.97 -3.45 0.42
N ARG A 291 -3.76 -3.94 0.77
CA ARG A 291 -2.52 -3.64 0.04
C ARG A 291 -2.52 -4.30 -1.34
N LEU A 292 -3.16 -5.45 -1.46
CA LEU A 292 -3.30 -6.16 -2.73
C LEU A 292 -4.28 -5.45 -3.67
N LYS A 293 -5.34 -4.87 -3.13
CA LYS A 293 -6.32 -4.08 -3.89
C LYS A 293 -5.78 -2.77 -4.44
N SER A 294 -4.78 -2.15 -3.81
CA SER A 294 -4.15 -0.92 -4.31
C SER A 294 -3.15 -1.16 -5.43
N GLY A 295 -2.91 -2.42 -5.83
CA GLY A 295 -1.91 -2.75 -6.84
C GLY A 295 -0.47 -2.72 -6.31
N SER A 296 -0.27 -2.62 -4.99
CA SER A 296 1.09 -2.58 -4.39
C SER A 296 1.86 -3.89 -4.54
N LEU A 297 1.23 -4.93 -5.09
CA LEU A 297 1.82 -6.24 -5.34
C LEU A 297 2.19 -6.46 -6.81
N THR A 298 2.11 -5.42 -7.64
CA THR A 298 2.73 -5.45 -8.97
C THR A 298 4.25 -5.52 -8.77
N ARG A 299 4.94 -6.40 -9.51
CA ARG A 299 6.40 -6.53 -9.41
C ARG A 299 7.04 -5.13 -9.48
N PRO A 300 7.92 -4.76 -8.52
CA PRO A 300 8.64 -3.50 -8.61
C PRO A 300 9.43 -3.50 -9.92
N VAL A 301 9.19 -2.49 -10.74
CA VAL A 301 9.93 -2.29 -12.00
C VAL A 301 11.05 -1.28 -11.76
N ALA A 302 12.12 -1.37 -12.54
CA ALA A 302 13.36 -0.61 -12.31
C ALA A 302 13.22 0.90 -12.54
N ARG A 303 12.24 1.31 -13.35
CA ARG A 303 11.93 2.70 -13.67
C ARG A 303 10.46 2.91 -14.02
N THR A 304 10.00 4.15 -13.91
CA THR A 304 8.68 4.60 -14.38
C THR A 304 8.43 4.13 -15.81
N ALA A 305 7.26 3.55 -16.07
CA ALA A 305 6.88 3.16 -17.41
C ALA A 305 6.76 4.40 -18.32
N VAL A 306 7.47 4.36 -19.44
CA VAL A 306 7.46 5.41 -20.47
C VAL A 306 6.58 4.94 -21.63
N GLU A 307 5.42 5.59 -21.81
CA GLU A 307 4.44 5.35 -22.88
C GLU A 307 4.24 6.66 -23.66
N ARG A 308 5.31 7.18 -24.27
CA ARG A 308 5.26 8.45 -25.01
C ARG A 308 4.35 8.32 -26.23
N ALA A 309 3.19 8.97 -26.17
CA ALA A 309 2.30 9.12 -27.32
C ALA A 309 2.68 10.35 -28.17
N VAL A 310 3.32 11.34 -27.55
CA VAL A 310 3.70 12.62 -28.15
C VAL A 310 5.18 12.88 -27.87
N MET A 311 5.94 13.11 -28.94
CA MET A 311 7.33 13.57 -28.90
C MET A 311 7.37 15.04 -29.31
N PRO A 312 8.15 15.90 -28.63
CA PRO A 312 8.40 17.25 -29.12
C PRO A 312 9.14 17.18 -30.47
N GLY A 313 8.78 18.06 -31.40
CA GLY A 313 9.31 18.05 -32.77
C GLY A 313 10.75 18.53 -32.92
N ASP A 314 11.25 19.32 -31.96
CA ASP A 314 12.64 19.75 -31.90
C ASP A 314 13.33 19.13 -30.67
N LEU A 315 14.39 18.36 -30.93
CA LEU A 315 15.24 17.71 -29.94
C LEU A 315 16.65 18.32 -29.90
N THR A 316 16.88 19.42 -30.61
CA THR A 316 18.19 20.08 -30.59
C THR A 316 18.48 20.58 -29.17
N PRO A 317 19.59 20.15 -28.54
CA PRO A 317 19.91 20.59 -27.18
C PRO A 317 20.16 22.10 -27.16
N HIS A 318 19.62 22.79 -26.15
CA HIS A 318 20.06 24.15 -25.89
C HIS A 318 21.53 24.11 -25.43
N ARG A 319 22.42 24.83 -26.15
CA ARG A 319 23.88 24.74 -25.95
C ARG A 319 24.34 25.04 -24.50
N ASP A 320 23.55 25.81 -23.76
CA ASP A 320 23.89 26.25 -22.41
C ASP A 320 23.15 25.44 -21.31
N ALA A 321 22.32 24.46 -21.68
CA ALA A 321 21.53 23.66 -20.75
C ALA A 321 22.20 22.32 -20.45
N ILE A 322 22.39 22.01 -19.17
CA ILE A 322 22.81 20.67 -18.73
C ILE A 322 21.62 19.73 -18.57
N LEU A 323 20.47 20.27 -18.15
CA LEU A 323 19.21 19.56 -18.08
C LEU A 323 18.12 20.35 -18.82
N ASP A 324 17.48 19.70 -19.78
CA ASP A 324 16.44 20.29 -20.63
C ASP A 324 15.24 19.36 -20.70
N VAL A 325 14.16 19.76 -20.06
CA VAL A 325 12.90 19.02 -19.95
C VAL A 325 11.87 19.75 -20.79
N ARG A 326 11.26 19.05 -21.75
CA ARG A 326 10.28 19.64 -22.68
C ARG A 326 9.00 18.83 -22.71
N ASP A 327 7.86 19.52 -22.60
CA ASP A 327 6.50 18.96 -22.59
C ASP A 327 6.36 17.71 -21.70
N LEU A 328 6.96 17.71 -20.51
CA LEU A 328 6.90 16.56 -19.60
C LEU A 328 5.45 16.30 -19.18
N ARG A 329 4.98 15.07 -19.42
CA ARG A 329 3.63 14.63 -19.03
C ARG A 329 3.71 13.34 -18.23
N THR A 330 3.21 13.38 -17.00
CA THR A 330 3.16 12.24 -16.09
C THR A 330 1.76 12.08 -15.52
N GLU A 331 1.22 10.87 -15.65
CA GLU A 331 -0.14 10.53 -15.23
C GLU A 331 -0.15 9.32 -14.29
N PHE A 332 -1.10 9.30 -13.35
CA PHE A 332 -1.36 8.14 -12.48
C PHE A 332 -2.73 7.54 -12.81
N ARG A 333 -2.78 6.24 -13.10
CA ARG A 333 -4.02 5.51 -13.38
C ARG A 333 -4.51 4.78 -12.12
N ILE A 334 -5.45 5.36 -11.39
CA ILE A 334 -5.94 4.85 -10.10
C ILE A 334 -7.45 4.65 -10.19
N GLY A 335 -7.94 3.44 -9.90
CA GLY A 335 -9.38 3.17 -9.86
C GLY A 335 -10.13 3.40 -11.19
N GLY A 336 -9.43 3.36 -12.33
CA GLY A 336 -9.99 3.68 -13.66
C GLY A 336 -9.95 5.17 -14.02
N GLU A 337 -9.61 6.04 -13.07
CA GLU A 337 -9.42 7.47 -13.29
C GLU A 337 -7.97 7.77 -13.65
N ILE A 338 -7.77 8.86 -14.42
CA ILE A 338 -6.45 9.34 -14.84
C ILE A 338 -6.17 10.66 -14.14
N TYR A 339 -5.15 10.68 -13.28
CA TYR A 339 -4.69 11.87 -12.58
C TYR A 339 -3.49 12.46 -13.32
N LYS A 340 -3.67 13.61 -13.96
CA LYS A 340 -2.63 14.29 -14.76
C LYS A 340 -1.73 15.14 -13.86
N ALA A 341 -0.86 14.49 -13.09
CA ALA A 341 -0.01 15.15 -12.10
C ALA A 341 0.97 16.15 -12.72
N VAL A 342 1.48 15.86 -13.92
CA VAL A 342 2.31 16.77 -14.72
C VAL A 342 1.74 16.83 -16.13
N GLY A 343 1.45 18.01 -16.64
CA GLY A 343 0.62 18.24 -17.83
C GLY A 343 1.26 19.16 -18.85
N GLY A 344 2.50 18.89 -19.26
CA GLY A 344 3.25 19.71 -20.22
C GLY A 344 4.11 20.73 -19.48
N VAL A 345 5.14 20.23 -18.78
CA VAL A 345 6.09 21.06 -18.03
C VAL A 345 7.39 21.17 -18.81
N ASP A 346 7.82 22.42 -19.01
CA ASP A 346 9.10 22.78 -19.61
C ASP A 346 10.01 23.35 -18.51
N LEU A 347 11.22 22.79 -18.34
CA LEU A 347 12.22 23.21 -17.37
C LEU A 347 13.60 23.16 -18.00
N ARG A 348 14.43 24.18 -17.74
CA ARG A 348 15.79 24.26 -18.27
C ARG A 348 16.74 24.72 -17.17
N VAL A 349 17.78 23.92 -16.94
CA VAL A 349 18.87 24.21 -15.99
C VAL A 349 20.19 24.24 -16.73
N GLY A 350 20.91 25.35 -16.65
CA GLY A 350 22.24 25.54 -17.18
C GLY A 350 23.35 25.06 -16.23
N LYS A 351 24.58 25.05 -16.74
CA LYS A 351 25.78 24.76 -15.93
C LYS A 351 25.99 25.85 -14.89
N GLY A 352 26.20 25.47 -13.64
CA GLY A 352 26.33 26.39 -12.51
C GLY A 352 25.06 27.21 -12.18
N GLU A 353 23.92 26.92 -12.83
CA GLU A 353 22.63 27.58 -12.60
C GLU A 353 21.82 26.85 -11.52
N CYS A 354 21.14 27.60 -10.66
CA CYS A 354 20.12 27.09 -9.75
C CYS A 354 18.73 27.54 -10.19
N LEU A 355 17.91 26.59 -10.67
CA LEU A 355 16.51 26.79 -10.99
C LEU A 355 15.63 26.39 -9.81
N GLY A 356 14.94 27.36 -9.22
CA GLY A 356 13.92 27.14 -8.20
C GLY A 356 12.59 26.70 -8.81
N VAL A 357 11.95 25.66 -8.26
CA VAL A 357 10.59 25.25 -8.61
C VAL A 357 9.68 25.40 -7.40
N VAL A 358 8.69 26.29 -7.50
CA VAL A 358 7.80 26.68 -6.39
C VAL A 358 6.34 26.47 -6.71
N GLY A 359 5.51 26.33 -5.69
CA GLY A 359 4.05 26.21 -5.83
C GLY A 359 3.39 25.53 -4.64
N GLU A 360 2.06 25.53 -4.61
CA GLU A 360 1.25 24.88 -3.57
C GLU A 360 1.56 23.36 -3.50
N SER A 361 1.28 22.76 -2.33
CA SER A 361 1.34 21.29 -2.21
C SER A 361 0.41 20.64 -3.24
N GLY A 362 0.90 19.59 -3.90
CA GLY A 362 0.16 18.91 -4.97
C GLY A 362 0.19 19.60 -6.35
N SER A 363 0.99 20.65 -6.55
CA SER A 363 1.11 21.31 -7.87
C SER A 363 1.92 20.53 -8.92
N GLY A 364 2.55 19.41 -8.54
CA GLY A 364 3.29 18.52 -9.45
C GLY A 364 4.81 18.56 -9.32
N LYS A 365 5.40 19.42 -8.46
CA LYS A 365 6.86 19.65 -8.33
C LYS A 365 7.67 18.36 -8.13
N SER A 366 7.39 17.62 -7.06
CA SER A 366 8.07 16.35 -6.75
C SER A 366 7.84 15.28 -7.80
N VAL A 367 6.64 15.26 -8.42
CA VAL A 367 6.34 14.33 -9.51
C VAL A 367 7.17 14.66 -10.75
N SER A 368 7.35 15.95 -11.09
CA SER A 368 8.23 16.37 -12.18
C SER A 368 9.66 15.92 -11.94
N ALA A 369 10.21 16.21 -10.75
CA ALA A 369 11.56 15.78 -10.36
C ALA A 369 11.76 14.26 -10.46
N MET A 370 10.86 13.49 -9.85
CA MET A 370 10.92 12.03 -9.92
C MET A 370 10.76 11.51 -11.36
N SER A 371 9.94 12.16 -12.18
CA SER A 371 9.70 11.72 -13.57
C SER A 371 10.95 11.88 -14.44
N ILE A 372 11.73 12.94 -14.26
CA ILE A 372 12.98 13.19 -15.02
C ILE A 372 13.91 11.97 -14.98
N MET A 373 14.09 11.39 -13.79
CA MET A 373 14.94 10.20 -13.61
C MET A 373 14.17 8.89 -13.65
N GLY A 374 12.87 8.88 -14.00
CA GLY A 374 12.04 7.67 -14.04
C GLY A 374 11.87 6.99 -12.67
N LEU A 375 11.73 7.78 -11.60
CA LEU A 375 11.56 7.35 -10.21
C LEU A 375 10.10 7.43 -9.73
N ALA A 376 9.19 8.00 -10.52
CA ALA A 376 7.77 8.05 -10.16
C ALA A 376 7.19 6.62 -10.00
N PRO A 377 6.46 6.32 -8.91
CA PRO A 377 5.98 4.96 -8.62
C PRO A 377 5.13 4.37 -9.76
N THR A 378 5.45 3.15 -10.18
CA THR A 378 4.79 2.50 -11.32
C THR A 378 4.58 1.00 -11.09
N PRO A 379 3.38 0.46 -11.41
CA PRO A 379 2.11 1.22 -11.47
C PRO A 379 1.83 1.93 -10.12
N PRO A 380 1.03 3.02 -10.10
CA PRO A 380 0.13 3.48 -11.16
C PRO A 380 0.67 4.59 -12.09
N GLY A 381 1.86 5.12 -11.84
CA GLY A 381 2.45 6.23 -12.60
C GLY A 381 3.02 5.84 -13.95
N ARG A 382 2.88 6.72 -14.94
CA ARG A 382 3.39 6.59 -16.31
C ARG A 382 3.80 7.95 -16.88
N ILE A 383 4.93 7.98 -17.58
CA ILE A 383 5.36 9.14 -18.36
C ILE A 383 4.76 8.98 -19.76
N VAL A 384 3.82 9.85 -20.12
CA VAL A 384 2.99 9.72 -21.34
C VAL A 384 3.41 10.65 -22.48
N GLY A 385 4.35 11.56 -22.23
CA GLY A 385 4.84 12.50 -23.23
C GLY A 385 6.05 13.30 -22.75
N GLY A 386 6.65 13.99 -23.70
CA GLY A 386 7.81 14.86 -23.48
C GLY A 386 9.15 14.15 -23.60
N VAL A 387 10.21 14.91 -23.33
CA VAL A 387 11.60 14.48 -23.31
C VAL A 387 12.33 15.11 -22.13
N ALA A 388 13.33 14.40 -21.59
CA ALA A 388 14.28 14.95 -20.64
C ALA A 388 15.69 14.68 -21.16
N LEU A 389 16.38 15.73 -21.58
CA LEU A 389 17.72 15.68 -22.15
C LEU A 389 18.73 16.06 -21.07
N LEU A 390 19.71 15.18 -20.82
CA LEU A 390 20.85 15.43 -19.96
C LEU A 390 22.11 15.51 -20.84
N ASP A 391 22.71 16.69 -20.94
CA ASP A 391 23.82 16.96 -21.87
C ASP A 391 23.53 16.46 -23.31
N GLY A 392 22.26 16.61 -23.73
CA GLY A 392 21.75 16.16 -25.03
C GLY A 392 21.31 14.69 -25.13
N GLU A 393 21.53 13.86 -24.10
CA GLU A 393 21.06 12.47 -24.04
C GLU A 393 19.63 12.38 -23.51
N ASP A 394 18.71 11.76 -24.27
CA ASP A 394 17.31 11.53 -23.83
C ASP A 394 17.22 10.41 -22.78
N LEU A 395 16.96 10.81 -21.53
CA LEU A 395 16.81 9.93 -20.38
C LEU A 395 15.61 8.97 -20.53
N PHE A 396 14.56 9.33 -21.25
CA PHE A 396 13.40 8.45 -21.41
C PHE A 396 13.66 7.33 -22.41
N SER A 397 14.54 7.55 -23.37
CA SER A 397 15.01 6.56 -24.35
C SER A 397 16.17 5.70 -23.85
N ALA A 398 16.89 6.14 -22.81
CA ALA A 398 18.01 5.39 -22.25
C ALA A 398 17.61 3.99 -21.75
N SER A 399 18.53 3.04 -21.87
CA SER A 399 18.36 1.68 -21.36
C SER A 399 18.35 1.68 -19.81
N ASP A 400 17.79 0.63 -19.21
CA ASP A 400 17.75 0.50 -17.75
C ASP A 400 19.16 0.47 -17.12
N GLU A 401 20.14 -0.10 -17.83
CA GLU A 401 21.55 -0.09 -17.42
C GLU A 401 22.15 1.32 -17.48
N ARG A 402 21.87 2.05 -18.56
CA ARG A 402 22.36 3.44 -18.73
C ARG A 402 21.75 4.37 -17.69
N ILE A 403 20.44 4.28 -17.45
CA ILE A 403 19.77 5.05 -16.38
C ILE A 403 20.34 4.73 -15.00
N ARG A 404 20.63 3.45 -14.72
CA ARG A 404 21.26 3.06 -13.46
C ARG A 404 22.64 3.69 -13.29
N MET A 405 23.42 3.78 -14.37
CA MET A 405 24.73 4.43 -14.35
C MET A 405 24.61 5.94 -14.13
N LEU A 406 23.65 6.61 -14.77
CA LEU A 406 23.45 8.05 -14.68
C LEU A 406 22.94 8.49 -13.30
N ARG A 407 22.05 7.70 -12.68
CA ARG A 407 21.54 7.95 -11.33
C ARG A 407 22.68 7.86 -10.32
N GLY A 408 22.91 8.94 -9.57
CA GLY A 408 23.96 9.00 -8.56
C GLY A 408 25.32 9.45 -9.09
N LEU A 409 25.62 9.27 -10.39
CA LEU A 409 26.86 9.74 -11.02
C LEU A 409 26.69 11.09 -11.73
N SER A 410 25.73 11.22 -12.65
CA SER A 410 25.49 12.46 -13.40
C SER A 410 24.28 13.23 -12.87
N VAL A 411 23.28 12.53 -12.32
CA VAL A 411 22.13 13.16 -11.67
C VAL A 411 21.95 12.58 -10.28
N SER A 412 22.10 13.41 -9.25
CA SER A 412 21.80 13.05 -7.87
C SER A 412 20.46 13.62 -7.43
N HIS A 413 19.83 12.96 -6.46
CA HIS A 413 18.52 13.34 -5.95
C HIS A 413 18.53 13.39 -4.42
N VAL A 414 18.17 14.54 -3.85
CA VAL A 414 17.86 14.69 -2.42
C VAL A 414 16.35 14.58 -2.27
N PHE A 415 15.87 13.49 -1.67
CA PHE A 415 14.44 13.24 -1.47
C PHE A 415 13.87 14.02 -0.28
N GLN A 416 12.55 14.27 -0.32
CA GLN A 416 11.79 15.03 0.68
C GLN A 416 11.78 14.39 2.08
N ASP A 417 11.83 13.06 2.19
CA ASP A 417 11.72 12.35 3.48
C ASP A 417 12.94 11.43 3.76
N PRO A 418 13.79 11.76 4.77
CA PRO A 418 14.92 10.93 5.17
C PRO A 418 14.55 9.57 5.73
N LEU A 419 13.36 9.43 6.35
CA LEU A 419 12.95 8.18 7.00
C LEU A 419 12.63 7.08 5.99
N SER A 420 12.10 7.46 4.83
CA SER A 420 11.89 6.55 3.71
C SER A 420 13.16 6.34 2.87
N THR A 421 14.14 7.26 2.95
CA THR A 421 15.39 7.17 2.20
C THR A 421 16.43 6.27 2.88
N LEU A 422 16.60 6.38 4.21
CA LEU A 422 17.59 5.61 4.95
C LEU A 422 17.03 4.27 5.43
N HIS A 423 17.73 3.18 5.12
CA HIS A 423 17.33 1.86 5.58
C HIS A 423 17.60 1.70 7.09
N PRO A 424 16.58 1.42 7.92
CA PRO A 424 16.70 1.49 9.38
C PRO A 424 17.56 0.37 9.99
N LEU A 425 17.77 -0.73 9.26
CA LEU A 425 18.56 -1.89 9.71
C LEU A 425 20.04 -1.82 9.32
N PHE A 426 20.48 -0.78 8.60
CA PHE A 426 21.90 -0.59 8.25
C PHE A 426 22.44 0.68 8.90
N THR A 427 23.73 0.67 9.23
CA THR A 427 24.39 1.87 9.73
C THR A 427 24.50 2.93 8.65
N VAL A 428 24.61 4.19 9.06
CA VAL A 428 24.79 5.33 8.16
C VAL A 428 26.06 5.19 7.33
N GLY A 429 27.15 4.72 7.94
CA GLY A 429 28.40 4.52 7.24
C GLY A 429 28.33 3.45 6.16
N ASN A 430 27.58 2.36 6.39
CA ASN A 430 27.42 1.30 5.38
C ASN A 430 26.68 1.85 4.14
N GLN A 431 25.61 2.62 4.36
CA GLN A 431 24.80 3.20 3.28
C GLN A 431 25.58 4.26 2.48
N LEU A 432 26.38 5.10 3.16
CA LEU A 432 27.26 6.06 2.48
C LEU A 432 28.37 5.38 1.66
N VAL A 433 28.99 4.33 2.21
CA VAL A 433 30.02 3.56 1.50
C VAL A 433 29.42 2.88 0.27
N GLU A 434 28.22 2.31 0.38
CA GLU A 434 27.49 1.73 -0.75
C GLU A 434 27.23 2.78 -1.85
N ALA A 435 26.72 3.96 -1.49
CA ALA A 435 26.46 5.04 -2.44
C ALA A 435 27.73 5.52 -3.18
N ILE A 436 28.88 5.56 -2.50
CA ILE A 436 30.18 5.89 -3.10
C ILE A 436 30.63 4.77 -4.04
N GLN A 437 30.60 3.52 -3.57
CA GLN A 437 31.12 2.37 -4.32
C GLN A 437 30.22 1.96 -5.49
N ALA A 438 28.97 2.43 -5.53
CA ALA A 438 28.07 2.25 -6.66
C ALA A 438 28.63 2.85 -7.97
N HIS A 439 29.43 3.93 -7.87
CA HIS A 439 29.98 4.63 -9.04
C HIS A 439 31.50 4.86 -8.96
N SER A 440 32.17 4.34 -7.92
CA SER A 440 33.62 4.48 -7.72
C SER A 440 34.28 3.12 -7.46
N ARG A 441 35.53 2.98 -7.90
CA ARG A 441 36.36 1.79 -7.64
C ARG A 441 37.11 1.84 -6.30
N MET A 442 36.77 2.79 -5.44
CA MET A 442 37.37 2.95 -4.11
C MET A 442 37.24 1.68 -3.27
N THR A 443 38.30 1.32 -2.56
CA THR A 443 38.26 0.25 -1.55
C THR A 443 37.35 0.64 -0.38
N GLY A 444 36.87 -0.33 0.40
CA GLY A 444 36.00 -0.05 1.55
C GLY A 444 36.62 0.90 2.58
N SER A 445 37.95 0.87 2.73
CA SER A 445 38.68 1.79 3.63
C SER A 445 38.69 3.22 3.09
N GLU A 446 38.97 3.40 1.79
CA GLU A 446 38.96 4.71 1.14
C GLU A 446 37.54 5.31 1.11
N ALA A 447 36.55 4.49 0.75
CA ALA A 447 35.15 4.89 0.75
C ALA A 447 34.69 5.31 2.16
N ARG A 448 35.15 4.63 3.23
CA ARG A 448 34.82 5.01 4.60
C ARG A 448 35.45 6.34 5.01
N LYS A 449 36.68 6.63 4.56
CA LYS A 449 37.32 7.94 4.75
C LYS A 449 36.57 9.05 3.99
N LYS A 450 36.16 8.79 2.74
CA LYS A 450 35.32 9.73 1.96
C LYS A 450 33.96 9.94 2.65
N ALA A 451 33.32 8.89 3.15
CA ALA A 451 32.07 8.98 3.90
C ALA A 451 32.20 9.85 5.16
N GLU A 452 33.29 9.70 5.93
CA GLU A 452 33.57 10.58 7.07
C GLU A 452 33.74 12.05 6.64
N ALA A 453 34.46 12.29 5.56
CA ALA A 453 34.66 13.63 5.00
C ALA A 453 33.33 14.26 4.53
N LEU A 454 32.46 13.48 3.89
CA LEU A 454 31.12 13.92 3.48
C LEU A 454 30.27 14.30 4.71
N LEU A 455 30.24 13.46 5.74
CA LEU A 455 29.54 13.80 7.01
C LEU A 455 30.08 15.08 7.64
N ARG A 456 31.39 15.29 7.60
CA ARG A 456 32.03 16.52 8.09
C ARG A 456 31.61 17.74 7.26
N MET A 457 31.55 17.58 5.94
CA MET A 457 31.14 18.62 4.99
C MET A 457 29.71 19.11 5.26
N VAL A 458 28.79 18.17 5.51
CA VAL A 458 27.40 18.49 5.91
C VAL A 458 27.25 18.82 7.40
N ARG A 459 28.35 19.10 8.12
CA ARG A 459 28.35 19.55 9.53
C ARG A 459 27.74 18.55 10.52
N ILE A 460 27.85 17.24 10.27
CA ILE A 460 27.49 16.24 11.26
C ILE A 460 28.54 16.21 12.38
N PRO A 461 28.14 16.37 13.66
CA PRO A 461 29.07 16.30 14.78
C PRO A 461 29.60 14.88 14.96
N ASN A 462 30.87 14.74 15.34
CA ASN A 462 31.57 13.47 15.54
C ASN A 462 31.36 12.47 14.37
N PRO A 463 31.73 12.84 13.13
CA PRO A 463 31.38 12.06 11.94
C PRO A 463 31.87 10.61 12.02
N ALA A 464 33.07 10.36 12.57
CA ALA A 464 33.62 9.02 12.75
C ALA A 464 32.75 8.12 13.64
N GLU A 465 32.16 8.67 14.71
CA GLU A 465 31.21 7.96 15.56
C GLU A 465 29.87 7.76 14.84
N ARG A 466 29.38 8.80 14.15
CA ARG A 466 28.08 8.76 13.45
C ARG A 466 28.04 7.82 12.27
N LEU A 467 29.18 7.46 11.67
CA LEU A 467 29.25 6.37 10.68
C LEU A 467 28.82 5.02 11.25
N LYS A 468 28.92 4.81 12.57
CA LYS A 468 28.53 3.56 13.24
C LYS A 468 27.07 3.58 13.69
N ALA A 469 26.43 4.75 13.70
CA ALA A 469 25.06 4.92 14.15
C ALA A 469 24.06 4.39 13.13
N TYR A 470 22.93 3.93 13.62
CA TYR A 470 21.74 3.63 12.82
C TYR A 470 20.89 4.87 12.61
N PRO A 471 20.05 4.94 11.55
CA PRO A 471 19.20 6.10 11.29
C PRO A 471 18.33 6.50 12.48
N HIS A 472 17.77 5.52 13.21
CA HIS A 472 16.90 5.77 14.37
C HIS A 472 17.62 6.43 15.56
N GLU A 473 18.95 6.41 15.59
CA GLU A 473 19.80 7.06 16.62
C GLU A 473 20.18 8.51 16.26
N LEU A 474 19.76 8.99 15.08
CA LEU A 474 19.99 10.36 14.61
C LEU A 474 18.73 11.23 14.73
N SER A 475 18.90 12.54 14.94
CA SER A 475 17.79 13.50 14.84
C SER A 475 17.32 13.65 13.39
N GLY A 476 16.10 14.15 13.17
CA GLY A 476 15.55 14.38 11.82
C GLY A 476 16.49 15.20 10.94
N GLY A 477 16.99 16.33 11.44
CA GLY A 477 17.93 17.16 10.70
C GLY A 477 19.32 16.53 10.50
N MET A 478 19.76 15.59 11.36
CA MET A 478 20.97 14.80 11.07
C MET A 478 20.71 13.81 9.93
N ARG A 479 19.55 13.16 9.89
CA ARG A 479 19.18 12.23 8.80
C ARG A 479 19.09 12.95 7.46
N GLN A 480 18.48 14.15 7.42
CA GLN A 480 18.43 14.98 6.22
C GLN A 480 19.84 15.28 5.70
N ARG A 481 20.75 15.69 6.60
CA ARG A 481 22.15 15.97 6.24
C ARG A 481 22.90 14.73 5.74
N VAL A 482 22.63 13.55 6.30
CA VAL A 482 23.15 12.29 5.77
C VAL A 482 22.64 12.05 4.35
N CYS A 483 21.35 12.29 4.07
CA CYS A 483 20.79 12.13 2.72
C CYS A 483 21.45 13.11 1.72
N ILE A 484 21.69 14.36 2.13
CA ILE A 484 22.44 15.33 1.33
C ILE A 484 23.86 14.82 1.08
N ALA A 485 24.56 14.33 2.11
CA ALA A 485 25.90 13.75 1.96
C ALA A 485 25.95 12.57 0.98
N MET A 486 24.90 11.73 0.96
CA MET A 486 24.78 10.64 -0.02
C MET A 486 24.59 11.17 -1.45
N ALA A 487 23.76 12.21 -1.65
CA ALA A 487 23.56 12.81 -2.96
C ALA A 487 24.83 13.50 -3.50
N LEU A 488 25.68 14.01 -2.61
CA LEU A 488 26.95 14.66 -2.94
C LEU A 488 28.12 13.65 -3.07
N ALA A 489 27.87 12.35 -2.93
CA ALA A 489 28.94 11.36 -2.79
C ALA A 489 29.79 11.18 -4.05
N ASN A 490 29.24 11.44 -5.24
CA ASN A 490 29.89 11.17 -6.53
C ASN A 490 29.93 12.39 -7.46
N ASP A 491 29.86 13.61 -6.91
CA ASP A 491 30.16 14.84 -7.63
C ASP A 491 29.32 15.03 -8.92
N ALA A 492 27.99 14.89 -8.80
CA ALA A 492 27.07 14.86 -9.93
C ALA A 492 26.97 16.19 -10.70
N ASP A 493 26.73 16.07 -12.00
CA ASP A 493 26.54 17.20 -12.93
C ASP A 493 25.25 17.98 -12.64
N VAL A 494 24.20 17.29 -12.18
CA VAL A 494 22.91 17.86 -11.80
C VAL A 494 22.47 17.35 -10.43
N ILE A 495 22.04 18.26 -9.56
CA ILE A 495 21.42 17.93 -8.27
C ILE A 495 19.95 18.33 -8.32
N ILE A 496 19.07 17.34 -8.17
CA ILE A 496 17.64 17.58 -7.92
C ILE A 496 17.41 17.57 -6.42
N ALA A 497 17.04 18.71 -5.84
CA ALA A 497 16.84 18.84 -4.40
C ALA A 497 15.37 19.10 -4.08
N ASP A 498 14.66 18.09 -3.57
CA ASP A 498 13.23 18.17 -3.25
C ASP A 498 13.01 18.45 -1.76
N GLU A 499 12.66 19.70 -1.44
CA GLU A 499 12.48 20.21 -0.08
C GLU A 499 13.65 19.86 0.87
N PRO A 500 14.91 20.13 0.48
CA PRO A 500 16.08 19.59 1.15
C PRO A 500 16.29 20.16 2.57
N THR A 501 15.58 21.21 2.97
CA THR A 501 15.80 21.93 4.24
C THR A 501 14.61 21.89 5.19
N THR A 502 13.49 21.27 4.84
CA THR A 502 12.24 21.30 5.65
C THR A 502 12.41 20.71 7.07
N ALA A 503 13.36 19.79 7.28
CA ALA A 503 13.66 19.17 8.58
C ALA A 503 14.83 19.82 9.34
N LEU A 504 15.33 20.98 8.89
CA LEU A 504 16.51 21.65 9.46
C LEU A 504 16.09 22.90 10.24
N ASP A 505 16.84 23.21 11.31
CA ASP A 505 16.75 24.51 11.97
C ASP A 505 17.31 25.62 11.06
N VAL A 506 16.91 26.87 11.30
CA VAL A 506 17.24 28.03 10.46
C VAL A 506 18.76 28.20 10.27
N THR A 507 19.55 27.95 11.31
CA THR A 507 21.01 28.09 11.25
C THR A 507 21.64 27.01 10.37
N VAL A 508 21.24 25.75 10.56
CA VAL A 508 21.74 24.64 9.74
C VAL A 508 21.22 24.74 8.29
N GLN A 509 19.99 25.18 8.09
CA GLN A 509 19.44 25.47 6.76
C GLN A 509 20.34 26.44 5.99
N ALA A 510 20.67 27.59 6.57
CA ALA A 510 21.56 28.57 5.93
C ALA A 510 22.94 27.98 5.57
N GLN A 511 23.49 27.14 6.44
CA GLN A 511 24.77 26.45 6.20
C GLN A 511 24.70 25.46 5.04
N ILE A 512 23.60 24.71 4.93
CA ILE A 512 23.38 23.75 3.84
C ILE A 512 23.15 24.48 2.51
N LEU A 513 22.38 25.56 2.50
CA LEU A 513 22.20 26.39 1.30
C LEU A 513 23.54 26.96 0.82
N SER A 514 24.37 27.47 1.73
CA SER A 514 25.72 27.94 1.40
C SER A 514 26.66 26.82 0.94
N LEU A 515 26.47 25.58 1.42
CA LEU A 515 27.21 24.43 0.91
C LEU A 515 26.81 24.12 -0.53
N LEU A 516 25.51 24.04 -0.82
CA LEU A 516 25.00 23.75 -2.16
C LEU A 516 25.40 24.85 -3.16
N ASP A 517 25.32 26.13 -2.78
CA ASP A 517 25.73 27.25 -3.63
C ASP A 517 27.24 27.24 -3.94
N ARG A 518 28.09 26.87 -2.97
CA ARG A 518 29.52 26.69 -3.22
C ARG A 518 29.79 25.53 -4.18
N LEU A 519 29.16 24.38 -3.97
CA LEU A 519 29.34 23.22 -4.86
C LEU A 519 28.85 23.51 -6.29
N ARG A 520 27.73 24.23 -6.43
CA ARG A 520 27.21 24.74 -7.70
C ARG A 520 28.28 25.52 -8.47
N LYS A 521 28.98 26.44 -7.79
CA LYS A 521 29.99 27.34 -8.37
C LYS A 521 31.33 26.67 -8.61
N ASP A 522 31.76 25.83 -7.68
CA ASP A 522 33.09 25.19 -7.74
C ASP A 522 33.14 24.08 -8.80
N ASN A 523 32.01 23.42 -9.08
CA ASN A 523 31.93 22.25 -9.97
C ASN A 523 31.09 22.47 -11.25
N ASP A 524 30.60 23.69 -11.51
CA ASP A 524 29.63 23.99 -12.58
C ASP A 524 28.36 23.11 -12.54
N THR A 525 28.01 22.58 -11.36
CA THR A 525 26.85 21.70 -11.15
C THR A 525 25.55 22.47 -11.33
N GLY A 526 24.62 21.96 -12.14
CA GLY A 526 23.26 22.49 -12.24
C GLY A 526 22.39 22.06 -11.07
N ILE A 527 21.57 22.95 -10.51
CA ILE A 527 20.68 22.62 -9.39
C ILE A 527 19.23 22.86 -9.79
N LEU A 528 18.39 21.82 -9.67
CA LEU A 528 16.94 21.93 -9.70
C LEU A 528 16.43 21.92 -8.25
N PHE A 529 16.11 23.09 -7.71
CA PHE A 529 15.77 23.27 -6.30
C PHE A 529 14.25 23.39 -6.12
N ILE A 530 13.61 22.36 -5.57
CA ILE A 530 12.17 22.38 -5.28
C ILE A 530 11.94 22.79 -3.83
N THR A 531 11.11 23.81 -3.64
CA THR A 531 10.70 24.27 -2.31
C THR A 531 9.34 24.96 -2.38
N HIS A 532 8.73 25.16 -1.22
CA HIS A 532 7.56 26.03 -1.05
C HIS A 532 7.92 27.37 -0.38
N ASP A 533 9.18 27.57 0.02
CA ASP A 533 9.65 28.76 0.73
C ASP A 533 10.39 29.73 -0.22
N PHE A 534 9.77 30.88 -0.49
CA PHE A 534 10.37 31.94 -1.31
C PHE A 534 11.60 32.60 -0.66
N GLY A 535 11.74 32.58 0.67
CA GLY A 535 12.92 33.08 1.36
C GLY A 535 14.15 32.20 1.12
N VAL A 536 13.95 30.89 0.93
CA VAL A 536 15.02 29.99 0.49
C VAL A 536 15.37 30.23 -0.97
N VAL A 537 14.36 30.42 -1.81
CA VAL A 537 14.54 30.68 -3.24
C VAL A 537 15.35 31.94 -3.48
N SER A 538 15.03 33.05 -2.80
CA SER A 538 15.77 34.31 -2.93
C SER A 538 17.24 34.19 -2.49
N ALA A 539 17.57 33.22 -1.64
CA ALA A 539 18.92 33.03 -1.12
C ALA A 539 19.83 32.21 -2.05
N ILE A 540 19.28 31.34 -2.92
CA ILE A 540 20.09 30.37 -3.69
C ILE A 540 19.74 30.27 -5.19
N CYS A 541 18.53 30.63 -5.62
CA CYS A 541 18.07 30.40 -6.99
C CYS A 541 18.38 31.61 -7.89
N ASP A 542 18.91 31.37 -9.08
CA ASP A 542 19.12 32.42 -10.10
C ASP A 542 17.82 32.68 -10.88
N ARG A 543 17.07 31.61 -11.16
CA ARG A 543 15.77 31.64 -11.85
C ARG A 543 14.72 30.85 -11.08
N VAL A 544 13.45 31.15 -11.32
CA VAL A 544 12.30 30.47 -10.71
C VAL A 544 11.31 30.02 -11.77
N ALA A 545 10.71 28.85 -11.56
CA ALA A 545 9.54 28.35 -12.26
C ALA A 545 8.42 28.09 -11.25
N VAL A 546 7.32 28.82 -11.38
CA VAL A 546 6.13 28.70 -10.53
C VAL A 546 5.20 27.67 -11.16
N MET A 547 4.85 26.62 -10.41
CA MET A 547 3.98 25.54 -10.85
C MET A 547 2.60 25.60 -10.19
N TYR A 548 1.57 25.38 -10.99
CA TYR A 548 0.19 25.22 -10.53
C TYR A 548 -0.52 24.11 -11.32
N ALA A 549 -1.19 23.19 -10.61
CA ALA A 549 -2.02 22.14 -11.19
C ALA A 549 -1.32 21.35 -12.35
N GLY A 550 -0.05 21.01 -12.16
CA GLY A 550 0.74 20.22 -13.11
C GLY A 550 1.36 21.01 -14.26
N LYS A 551 1.30 22.35 -14.26
CA LYS A 551 1.87 23.21 -15.31
C LYS A 551 2.74 24.32 -14.74
N VAL A 552 3.72 24.78 -15.51
CA VAL A 552 4.44 26.04 -15.23
C VAL A 552 3.52 27.19 -15.63
N VAL A 553 3.30 28.13 -14.71
CA VAL A 553 2.46 29.31 -14.90
C VAL A 553 3.24 30.61 -15.02
N GLU A 554 4.47 30.64 -14.51
CA GLU A 554 5.38 31.78 -14.63
C GLU A 554 6.82 31.30 -14.49
N THR A 555 7.74 31.86 -15.27
CA THR A 555 9.18 31.63 -15.13
C THR A 555 9.98 32.89 -15.48
N GLY A 556 11.12 33.09 -14.84
CA GLY A 556 11.94 34.29 -14.97
C GLY A 556 13.07 34.34 -13.94
N ALA A 557 13.84 35.43 -13.95
CA ALA A 557 14.85 35.70 -12.91
C ALA A 557 14.19 35.81 -11.53
N THR A 558 14.85 35.28 -10.50
CA THR A 558 14.30 35.21 -9.14
C THR A 558 13.88 36.59 -8.62
N GLU A 559 14.75 37.60 -8.78
CA GLU A 559 14.50 38.97 -8.34
C GLU A 559 13.28 39.59 -9.03
N GLU A 560 13.12 39.36 -10.33
CA GLU A 560 11.99 39.89 -11.10
C GLU A 560 10.66 39.23 -10.71
N ILE A 561 10.64 37.91 -10.51
CA ILE A 561 9.43 37.19 -10.08
C ILE A 561 9.01 37.62 -8.67
N LEU A 562 9.97 37.81 -7.77
CA LEU A 562 9.70 38.20 -6.39
C LEU A 562 9.23 39.66 -6.28
N SER A 563 9.80 40.57 -7.07
CA SER A 563 9.49 42.00 -7.01
C SER A 563 8.30 42.40 -7.87
N GLN A 564 8.09 41.75 -9.01
CA GLN A 564 7.08 42.12 -10.00
C GLN A 564 6.37 40.88 -10.57
N PRO A 565 5.70 40.05 -9.74
CA PRO A 565 5.03 38.85 -10.23
C PRO A 565 3.95 39.18 -11.28
N ALA A 566 4.01 38.53 -12.44
CA ALA A 566 3.07 38.75 -13.54
C ALA A 566 1.83 37.87 -13.45
N HIS A 567 1.94 36.63 -12.96
CA HIS A 567 0.77 35.76 -12.85
C HIS A 567 0.01 36.04 -11.53
N PRO A 568 -1.33 36.21 -11.53
CA PRO A 568 -2.11 36.46 -10.32
C PRO A 568 -1.94 35.41 -9.21
N TYR A 569 -1.69 34.15 -9.58
CA TYR A 569 -1.33 33.09 -8.64
C TYR A 569 0.01 33.36 -7.95
N THR A 570 1.06 33.70 -8.70
CA THR A 570 2.41 33.99 -8.18
C THR A 570 2.36 35.15 -7.20
N ALA A 571 1.66 36.24 -7.57
CA ALA A 571 1.50 37.39 -6.68
C ALA A 571 0.84 36.99 -5.35
N LYS A 572 -0.26 36.21 -5.40
CA LYS A 572 -0.91 35.76 -4.16
C LYS A 572 -0.04 34.80 -3.35
N LEU A 573 0.75 33.92 -3.99
CA LEU A 573 1.67 33.04 -3.28
C LEU A 573 2.70 33.84 -2.48
N ILE A 574 3.28 34.88 -3.09
CA ILE A 574 4.25 35.76 -2.44
C ILE A 574 3.57 36.52 -1.28
N GLN A 575 2.33 36.99 -1.47
CA GLN A 575 1.54 37.65 -0.42
C GLN A 575 1.18 36.74 0.78
N CYS A 576 1.26 35.41 0.62
CA CYS A 576 1.10 34.46 1.71
C CYS A 576 2.37 34.29 2.57
N VAL A 577 3.53 34.76 2.10
CA VAL A 577 4.80 34.62 2.81
C VAL A 577 4.95 35.74 3.85
N PRO A 578 5.32 35.43 5.09
CA PRO A 578 5.52 36.45 6.12
C PRO A 578 6.74 37.33 5.84
N VAL A 579 6.58 38.64 6.08
CA VAL A 579 7.68 39.60 6.03
C VAL A 579 8.20 39.86 7.43
N LEU A 580 9.50 39.61 7.62
CA LEU A 580 10.18 39.85 8.89
C LEU A 580 10.14 41.35 9.23
N GLY A 581 9.74 41.66 10.47
CA GLY A 581 9.63 43.04 10.94
C GLY A 581 8.25 43.69 10.75
N GLU A 582 7.30 43.01 10.09
CA GLU A 582 5.93 43.52 9.87
C GLU A 582 4.87 42.60 10.51
N PRO A 583 4.80 42.49 11.85
CA PRO A 583 3.89 41.55 12.53
C PRO A 583 2.40 41.87 12.33
N GLU A 584 2.06 43.13 12.00
CA GLU A 584 0.69 43.57 11.78
C GLU A 584 0.19 43.39 10.33
N ARG A 585 1.07 42.94 9.42
CA ARG A 585 0.70 42.73 8.02
C ARG A 585 -0.33 41.60 7.91
N ARG A 586 -1.52 41.91 7.39
CA ARG A 586 -2.52 40.89 7.07
C ARG A 586 -2.01 40.02 5.93
N PHE A 587 -1.84 38.72 6.19
CA PHE A 587 -1.46 37.75 5.16
C PHE A 587 -2.54 37.67 4.09
N GLY A 588 -2.12 37.67 2.82
CA GLY A 588 -2.99 37.24 1.74
C GLY A 588 -3.36 35.77 1.94
N ALA A 589 -4.58 35.38 1.57
CA ALA A 589 -4.97 33.97 1.52
C ALA A 589 -5.54 33.67 0.14
N ILE A 590 -5.04 32.61 -0.48
CA ILE A 590 -5.60 32.15 -1.77
C ILE A 590 -6.89 31.37 -1.47
N SER A 591 -8.04 32.00 -1.70
CA SER A 591 -9.35 31.39 -1.46
C SER A 591 -9.55 30.06 -2.21
N GLY A 592 -10.35 29.17 -1.64
CA GLY A 592 -10.70 27.87 -2.23
C GLY A 592 -9.64 26.80 -2.05
N ARG A 593 -9.79 25.68 -2.78
CA ARG A 593 -8.83 24.56 -2.81
C ARG A 593 -8.23 24.42 -4.20
N PRO A 594 -7.00 23.88 -4.34
CA PRO A 594 -6.47 23.51 -5.65
C PRO A 594 -7.42 22.55 -6.38
N PRO A 595 -7.53 22.63 -7.72
CA PRO A 595 -8.33 21.68 -8.48
C PRO A 595 -7.71 20.28 -8.41
N VAL A 596 -8.58 19.27 -8.49
CA VAL A 596 -8.13 17.87 -8.61
C VAL A 596 -7.62 17.62 -10.04
N VAL A 597 -6.46 16.99 -10.16
CA VAL A 597 -5.76 16.84 -11.46
C VAL A 597 -6.35 15.77 -12.39
N ASN A 598 -7.38 15.04 -11.97
CA ASN A 598 -8.16 14.17 -12.86
C ASN A 598 -9.30 14.91 -13.58
N ARG A 599 -9.67 16.11 -13.12
CA ARG A 599 -10.72 16.94 -13.71
C ARG A 599 -10.32 18.41 -13.63
N LEU A 600 -9.29 18.76 -14.40
CA LEU A 600 -8.90 20.16 -14.57
C LEU A 600 -9.98 20.91 -15.37
N PRO A 601 -10.25 22.18 -15.04
CA PRO A 601 -11.19 22.99 -15.81
C PRO A 601 -10.61 23.31 -17.19
N ASP A 602 -11.49 23.60 -18.15
CA ASP A 602 -11.08 24.09 -19.46
C ASP A 602 -10.36 25.45 -19.31
N GLY A 603 -9.31 25.62 -20.11
CA GLY A 603 -8.45 26.81 -20.09
C GLY A 603 -7.52 26.92 -18.88
N CYS A 604 -7.62 28.03 -18.13
CA CYS A 604 -6.76 28.32 -16.99
C CYS A 604 -7.22 27.57 -15.74
N ALA A 605 -6.37 26.67 -15.23
CA ALA A 605 -6.64 25.95 -13.98
C ALA A 605 -6.86 26.89 -12.77
N PHE A 606 -6.28 28.09 -12.79
CA PHE A 606 -6.40 29.07 -11.71
C PHE A 606 -7.60 30.03 -11.86
N ALA A 607 -8.32 30.02 -12.99
CA ALA A 607 -9.44 30.93 -13.23
C ALA A 607 -10.50 30.94 -12.10
N PRO A 608 -10.87 29.80 -11.46
CA PRO A 608 -11.85 29.82 -10.36
C PRO A 608 -11.37 30.57 -9.09
N ARG A 609 -10.05 30.80 -8.94
CA ARG A 609 -9.42 31.43 -7.77
C ARG A 609 -8.76 32.78 -8.12
N CYS A 610 -8.81 33.18 -9.39
CA CYS A 610 -8.20 34.38 -9.93
C CYS A 610 -9.18 35.56 -9.88
N GLN A 611 -8.72 36.71 -9.38
CA GLN A 611 -9.52 37.94 -9.31
C GLN A 611 -9.65 38.65 -10.67
N LYS A 612 -8.74 38.38 -11.62
CA LYS A 612 -8.75 38.91 -12.99
C LYS A 612 -9.33 37.92 -14.01
N ALA A 613 -10.02 36.88 -13.55
CA ALA A 613 -10.57 35.86 -14.46
C ALA A 613 -11.69 36.45 -15.34
N THR A 614 -11.54 36.29 -16.64
CA THR A 614 -12.58 36.60 -17.65
C THR A 614 -13.10 35.30 -18.27
N ASP A 615 -14.16 35.38 -19.07
CA ASP A 615 -14.72 34.20 -19.75
C ASP A 615 -13.73 33.56 -20.74
N GLU A 616 -12.82 34.34 -21.34
CA GLU A 616 -11.76 33.82 -22.22
C GLU A 616 -10.80 32.91 -21.47
N CYS A 617 -10.51 33.19 -20.19
CA CYS A 617 -9.65 32.35 -19.36
C CYS A 617 -10.20 30.93 -19.15
N ARG A 618 -11.49 30.68 -19.45
CA ARG A 618 -12.20 29.42 -19.21
C ARG A 618 -12.47 28.60 -20.48
N LYS A 619 -12.12 29.13 -21.67
CA LYS A 619 -12.51 28.52 -22.95
C LYS A 619 -11.44 27.59 -23.52
N THR A 620 -10.20 28.06 -23.58
CA THR A 620 -9.10 27.37 -24.29
C THR A 620 -7.84 27.35 -23.46
N GLU A 621 -7.02 26.32 -23.65
CA GLU A 621 -5.71 26.21 -23.01
C GLU A 621 -4.85 27.46 -23.29
N ILE A 622 -4.27 28.02 -22.23
CA ILE A 622 -3.43 29.21 -22.31
C ILE A 622 -1.99 28.76 -22.54
N ALA A 623 -1.38 29.25 -23.62
CA ALA A 623 0.04 29.07 -23.91
C ALA A 623 0.91 29.96 -23.00
N MET A 624 2.20 29.62 -22.87
CA MET A 624 3.17 30.53 -22.27
C MET A 624 3.42 31.68 -23.23
N THR A 625 3.35 32.92 -22.74
CA THR A 625 3.68 34.14 -23.48
C THR A 625 4.98 34.71 -22.92
N GLU A 626 5.96 34.98 -23.77
CA GLU A 626 7.18 35.68 -23.38
C GLU A 626 6.87 37.15 -23.08
N LEU A 627 7.35 37.65 -21.93
CA LEU A 627 7.25 39.04 -21.53
C LEU A 627 8.54 39.82 -21.85
N SER A 628 9.68 39.16 -21.66
CA SER A 628 11.03 39.65 -21.92
C SER A 628 11.96 38.45 -22.08
N ASP A 629 13.23 38.69 -22.44
CA ASP A 629 14.21 37.61 -22.57
C ASP A 629 14.32 36.79 -21.28
N GLY A 630 14.13 35.48 -21.39
CA GLY A 630 14.14 34.55 -20.25
C GLY A 630 12.94 34.60 -19.30
N ARG A 631 11.92 35.45 -19.57
CA ARG A 631 10.72 35.60 -18.74
C ARG A 631 9.44 35.29 -19.50
N ALA A 632 8.64 34.38 -18.98
CA ALA A 632 7.39 33.97 -19.61
C ALA A 632 6.27 33.69 -18.59
N VAL A 633 5.02 33.90 -19.02
CA VAL A 633 3.84 33.75 -18.18
C VAL A 633 2.70 33.05 -18.91
N ARG A 634 1.96 32.18 -18.22
CA ARG A 634 0.76 31.50 -18.73
C ARG A 634 -0.51 32.27 -18.37
N CYS A 635 -0.65 33.50 -18.84
CA CYS A 635 -1.78 34.36 -18.50
C CYS A 635 -2.21 35.23 -19.68
N ILE A 636 -3.52 35.35 -19.90
CA ILE A 636 -4.10 36.30 -20.87
C ILE A 636 -4.08 37.73 -20.30
N HIS A 637 -4.17 37.86 -18.97
CA HIS A 637 -4.21 39.15 -18.26
C HIS A 637 -3.09 39.24 -17.20
N PRO A 638 -1.81 39.32 -17.61
CA PRO A 638 -0.71 39.51 -16.67
C PRO A 638 -0.90 40.76 -15.79
N LEU A 639 -0.37 40.72 -14.57
CA LEU A 639 -0.32 41.87 -13.68
C LEU A 639 0.71 42.88 -14.20
N SER A 640 0.34 44.15 -14.17
CA SER A 640 1.29 45.26 -14.31
C SER A 640 2.11 45.42 -13.02
N ALA A 641 3.29 46.05 -13.12
CA ALA A 641 4.13 46.32 -11.95
C ALA A 641 3.41 47.09 -10.82
N ARG A 642 2.44 47.96 -11.16
CA ARG A 642 1.62 48.68 -10.18
C ARG A 642 0.60 47.79 -9.47
N GLU A 643 0.01 46.83 -10.20
CA GLU A 643 -0.96 45.90 -9.63
C GLU A 643 -0.28 44.81 -8.77
N ALA A 644 0.96 44.46 -9.08
CA ALA A 644 1.74 43.50 -8.30
C ALA A 644 2.16 44.04 -6.93
N ALA A 645 2.30 45.37 -6.81
CA ALA A 645 2.69 46.06 -5.57
C ALA A 645 1.49 46.39 -4.64
N ALA A 646 0.26 46.24 -5.14
CA ALA A 646 -0.99 46.46 -4.40
C ALA A 646 -1.49 45.17 -3.75
#